data_AF-A0A6I4ST41-F1
#
_entry.id   AF-A0A6I4ST41-F1
#
_cell.length_a   1.000
_cell.length_b   1.000
_cell.length_c   1.000
_cell.angle_alpha   90.00
_cell.angle_beta   90.00
_cell.angle_gamma   90.00
#
_symmetry.space_group_name_H-M   'P 1'
#
loop_
_entity.id
_entity.type
_entity.pdbx_description
1 polymer ?
#
loop_
_entity_poly.entity_id
_entity_poly.type
_entity_poly.pdbx_seq_one_letter_code
_entity_poly.pdbx_strand_id
1 'polypeptide(L)'
;MIWQKPCVADFSILRGKDTLIVLDAAKGERTSIVYCGPDLPGATAEELVLLQTSQHVPGGPQQPIRASLLNPLGTGWSGSAGLLAHCARKDWAIDLRVASIDQTSDQQIEILTEDVNANLSVTHNLKVCAETGVLSASSTVTNTGTSAVQLEWCAPVCLPFDDRLTSLKTFSGKWADEFQTETIGRFRGTYLRENKAGRTSHSDFPGLFAGTQTTGETSGLAAGFHIGWSGNSRVRLDTGQDGHTFLQMGELLFPGELELGRSYTTPTFFGCWSRDGYGDVSRRLHHYLKDSVLKQRPKSRLVHYNTWEAVYFDHSEARLLDLAEKAAAVGAERFVLDDGWFGGRRSDQAGLGDWRVSSEIYPGGLHPIVNRVRELGMEFGLWFEPEMVNPDSDLYRAHPDWVLGIGGTDPIPSRHQLTLDLTKHQVTNYLFETISALIRDYKIDYIKWDMNRDTQHPGSDGRAVMHQQTNALYALLDRFRTAHPNTEIESCSSGGARADYGILRYTDRIWTSDNNDARRRHQIMRGASHFFPLKVLGNHVGPKKCHITGRMFSMEFRAASAIFGHMGMELDLADETAEERATLAAAIALHKQHRGLIHDGAYYRIETPDFLMAQSCVEPGKTAALSSCALLDMHPSTIPPRLRFAGLAPDKNYRTRMVWPQHNPSQSSPSIIEEADLTGEGFIASGSALMGHGMQLPLTHPDTCLIFHSETVND
;
A
#
# COMPACT_ATOMS: atom_id res chain seq x y z
N MET A 1 -30.46 -37.92 23.65
CA MET A 1 -29.84 -36.80 24.39
C MET A 1 -30.59 -35.54 24.02
N ILE A 2 -31.24 -34.91 25.00
CA ILE A 2 -31.92 -33.63 24.82
C ILE A 2 -30.79 -32.61 24.69
N TRP A 3 -30.66 -32.00 23.51
CA TRP A 3 -29.79 -30.85 23.31
C TRP A 3 -30.25 -29.78 24.30
N GLN A 4 -29.43 -29.47 25.31
CA GLN A 4 -29.66 -28.32 26.16
C GLN A 4 -29.78 -27.10 25.25
N LYS A 5 -30.88 -26.33 25.39
CA LYS A 5 -30.97 -25.00 24.79
C LYS A 5 -29.68 -24.24 25.15
N PRO A 6 -29.03 -23.56 24.19
CA PRO A 6 -27.90 -22.70 24.51
C PRO A 6 -28.31 -21.79 25.66
N CYS A 7 -27.47 -21.74 26.70
CA CYS A 7 -27.55 -20.71 27.72
C CYS A 7 -27.62 -19.35 27.00
N VAL A 8 -28.36 -18.39 27.56
CA VAL A 8 -28.49 -17.02 27.04
C VAL A 8 -27.09 -16.53 26.63
N ALA A 9 -26.85 -16.39 25.32
CA ALA A 9 -25.53 -16.08 24.81
C ALA A 9 -25.33 -14.56 24.84
N ASP A 10 -24.25 -14.10 25.46
CA ASP A 10 -23.85 -12.70 25.41
C ASP A 10 -23.19 -12.46 24.04
N PHE A 11 -23.98 -11.94 23.10
CA PHE A 11 -23.51 -11.55 21.77
C PHE A 11 -23.03 -10.10 21.75
N SER A 12 -21.95 -9.85 21.01
CA SER A 12 -21.48 -8.51 20.71
C SER A 12 -21.62 -8.23 19.22
N ILE A 13 -22.14 -7.05 18.88
CA ILE A 13 -22.39 -6.62 17.51
C ILE A 13 -21.56 -5.38 17.24
N LEU A 14 -20.78 -5.41 16.16
CA LEU A 14 -20.14 -4.21 15.59
C LEU A 14 -20.78 -3.87 14.26
N ARG A 15 -21.15 -2.60 14.08
CA ARG A 15 -21.66 -2.06 12.81
C ARG A 15 -20.97 -0.74 12.47
N GLY A 16 -20.59 -0.61 11.21
CA GLY A 16 -20.13 0.65 10.64
C GLY A 16 -20.40 0.66 9.13
N LYS A 17 -20.93 1.77 8.62
CA LYS A 17 -21.45 1.90 7.26
C LYS A 17 -22.38 0.72 6.90
N ASP A 18 -21.94 -0.17 6.02
CA ASP A 18 -22.65 -1.38 5.59
C ASP A 18 -21.85 -2.66 5.94
N THR A 19 -21.13 -2.66 7.05
CA THR A 19 -20.37 -3.82 7.54
C THR A 19 -20.89 -4.24 8.90
N LEU A 20 -21.13 -5.55 9.04
CA LEU A 20 -21.62 -6.18 10.25
C LEU A 20 -20.63 -7.25 10.71
N ILE A 21 -20.24 -7.16 11.98
CA ILE A 21 -19.50 -8.21 12.68
C ILE A 21 -20.36 -8.67 13.87
N VAL A 22 -20.59 -9.97 13.99
CA VAL A 22 -21.29 -10.57 15.13
C VAL A 22 -20.37 -11.56 15.81
N LEU A 23 -20.19 -11.38 17.11
CA LEU A 23 -19.29 -12.16 17.97
C LEU A 23 -20.12 -12.93 19.00
N ASP A 24 -19.82 -14.21 19.16
CA ASP A 24 -20.17 -14.98 20.36
C ASP A 24 -19.01 -14.82 21.34
N ALA A 25 -19.26 -14.20 22.49
CA ALA A 25 -18.22 -13.86 23.46
C ALA A 25 -18.63 -14.21 24.90
N ALA A 26 -19.52 -15.18 25.10
CA ALA A 26 -19.97 -15.57 26.44
C ALA A 26 -18.79 -15.83 27.40
N LYS A 27 -18.87 -15.26 28.62
CA LYS A 27 -17.81 -15.38 29.62
C LYS A 27 -17.57 -16.85 30.00
N GLY A 28 -16.30 -17.26 30.01
CA GLY A 28 -15.88 -18.65 30.25
C GLY A 28 -15.93 -19.55 29.01
N GLU A 29 -16.52 -19.10 27.91
CA GLU A 29 -16.56 -19.82 26.64
C GLU A 29 -15.41 -19.40 25.71
N ARG A 30 -15.32 -20.07 24.56
CA ARG A 30 -14.39 -19.71 23.48
C ARG A 30 -15.06 -18.68 22.59
N THR A 31 -14.49 -17.48 22.51
CA THR A 31 -15.05 -16.42 21.65
C THR A 31 -14.84 -16.72 20.18
N SER A 32 -15.85 -16.46 19.35
CA SER A 32 -15.82 -16.72 17.90
C SER A 32 -16.55 -15.63 17.11
N ILE A 33 -16.18 -15.48 15.84
CA ILE A 33 -16.95 -14.66 14.89
C ILE A 33 -18.06 -15.52 14.31
N VAL A 34 -19.30 -15.15 14.58
CA VAL A 34 -20.50 -15.75 13.99
C VAL A 34 -20.66 -15.23 12.56
N TYR A 35 -20.51 -13.93 12.36
CA TYR A 35 -20.67 -13.31 11.04
C TYR A 35 -19.68 -12.17 10.85
N CYS A 36 -19.10 -12.08 9.65
CA CYS A 36 -18.37 -10.90 9.20
C CYS A 36 -18.61 -10.69 7.69
N GLY A 37 -19.16 -9.53 7.33
CA GLY A 37 -19.49 -9.26 5.93
C GLY A 37 -20.33 -8.00 5.75
N PRO A 38 -20.96 -7.84 4.57
CA PRO A 38 -21.92 -6.77 4.33
C PRO A 38 -23.06 -6.79 5.35
N ASP A 39 -23.61 -5.63 5.69
CA ASP A 39 -24.69 -5.55 6.67
C ASP A 39 -25.91 -6.42 6.26
N LEU A 40 -26.59 -6.91 7.28
CA LEU A 40 -27.80 -7.73 7.19
C LEU A 40 -28.93 -7.00 7.95
N PRO A 41 -29.63 -6.05 7.31
CA PRO A 41 -30.66 -5.27 7.98
C PRO A 41 -31.74 -6.17 8.58
N GLY A 42 -32.03 -5.96 9.87
CA GLY A 42 -33.04 -6.71 10.61
C GLY A 42 -32.57 -8.07 11.17
N ALA A 43 -31.40 -8.57 10.79
CA ALA A 43 -30.88 -9.82 11.34
C ALA A 43 -30.41 -9.64 12.80
N THR A 44 -30.79 -10.59 13.64
CA THR A 44 -30.36 -10.72 15.04
C THR A 44 -29.21 -11.72 15.17
N ALA A 45 -28.42 -11.61 16.24
CA ALA A 45 -27.32 -12.54 16.48
C ALA A 45 -27.84 -13.98 16.70
N GLU A 46 -28.97 -14.12 17.38
CA GLU A 46 -29.65 -15.38 17.64
C GLU A 46 -30.08 -16.08 16.35
N GLU A 47 -30.64 -15.33 15.39
CA GLU A 47 -30.98 -15.87 14.06
C GLU A 47 -29.74 -16.37 13.33
N LEU A 48 -28.65 -15.60 13.34
CA LEU A 48 -27.41 -15.99 12.66
C LEU A 48 -26.80 -17.25 13.28
N VAL A 49 -26.77 -17.35 14.61
CA VAL A 49 -26.30 -18.57 15.30
C VAL A 49 -27.22 -19.76 15.02
N LEU A 50 -28.54 -19.56 15.06
CA LEU A 50 -29.49 -20.63 14.72
C LEU A 50 -29.24 -21.16 13.30
N LEU A 51 -29.02 -20.26 12.34
CA LEU A 51 -28.75 -20.60 10.94
C LEU A 51 -27.39 -21.28 10.71
N GLN A 52 -26.46 -21.18 11.67
CA GLN A 52 -25.19 -21.91 11.66
C GLN A 52 -25.26 -23.30 12.29
N THR A 53 -26.42 -23.71 12.82
CA THR A 53 -26.58 -25.01 13.44
C THR A 53 -26.30 -26.12 12.43
N SER A 54 -25.22 -26.88 12.65
CA SER A 54 -24.86 -28.04 11.87
C SER A 54 -25.32 -29.33 12.54
N GLN A 55 -25.64 -30.34 11.73
CA GLN A 55 -25.88 -31.69 12.24
C GLN A 55 -24.58 -32.36 12.67
N HIS A 56 -24.66 -33.31 13.60
CA HIS A 56 -23.50 -34.15 13.94
C HIS A 56 -23.02 -34.93 12.70
N VAL A 57 -21.71 -34.89 12.45
CA VAL A 57 -21.06 -35.63 11.36
C VAL A 57 -20.73 -37.05 11.84
N PRO A 58 -21.24 -38.12 11.20
CA PRO A 58 -20.91 -39.49 11.57
C PRO A 58 -19.40 -39.74 11.59
N GLY A 59 -18.88 -40.33 12.68
CA GLY A 59 -17.45 -40.56 12.88
C GLY A 59 -16.67 -39.33 13.36
N GLY A 60 -17.33 -38.18 13.47
CA GLY A 60 -16.77 -36.97 14.09
C GLY A 60 -16.88 -36.96 15.61
N PRO A 61 -16.35 -35.90 16.26
CA PRO A 61 -16.45 -35.75 17.71
C PRO A 61 -17.90 -35.63 18.17
N GLN A 62 -18.22 -36.21 19.33
CA GLN A 62 -19.58 -36.16 19.91
C GLN A 62 -19.99 -34.73 20.32
N GLN A 63 -19.01 -33.88 20.63
CA GLN A 63 -19.18 -32.44 20.83
C GLN A 63 -18.58 -31.69 19.64
N PRO A 64 -19.28 -30.69 19.06
CA PRO A 64 -18.74 -29.93 17.94
C PRO A 64 -17.53 -29.11 18.37
N ILE A 65 -16.45 -29.20 17.59
CA ILE A 65 -15.27 -28.34 17.75
C ILE A 65 -15.62 -26.99 17.11
N ARG A 66 -15.78 -25.96 17.93
CA ARG A 66 -16.10 -24.61 17.46
C ARG A 66 -14.84 -23.83 17.15
N ALA A 67 -14.89 -23.04 16.08
CA ALA A 67 -13.87 -22.04 15.81
C ALA A 67 -13.85 -20.99 16.92
N SER A 68 -12.72 -20.32 17.08
CA SER A 68 -12.51 -19.18 17.97
C SER A 68 -11.69 -18.11 17.28
N LEU A 69 -11.51 -16.95 17.92
CA LEU A 69 -10.74 -15.83 17.34
C LEU A 69 -9.30 -16.19 16.97
N LEU A 70 -8.70 -17.23 17.56
CA LEU A 70 -7.35 -17.70 17.21
C LEU A 70 -7.24 -19.21 16.97
N ASN A 71 -8.33 -19.98 17.06
CA ASN A 71 -8.33 -21.43 16.84
C ASN A 71 -7.14 -22.19 17.49
N PRO A 72 -6.78 -21.96 18.77
CA PRO A 72 -5.56 -22.57 19.32
C PRO A 72 -5.73 -24.08 19.49
N LEU A 73 -4.60 -24.81 19.52
CA LEU A 73 -4.60 -26.28 19.44
C LEU A 73 -5.30 -26.98 20.62
N GLY A 74 -5.33 -26.36 21.80
CA GLY A 74 -6.05 -26.88 22.98
C GLY A 74 -7.56 -26.98 22.79
N THR A 75 -8.10 -26.35 21.74
CA THR A 75 -9.52 -26.44 21.40
C THR A 75 -9.93 -27.78 20.77
N GLY A 76 -8.95 -28.59 20.34
CA GLY A 76 -9.17 -29.76 19.49
C GLY A 76 -9.24 -29.43 18.00
N TRP A 77 -9.03 -28.15 17.63
CA TRP A 77 -9.02 -27.69 16.24
C TRP A 77 -8.03 -28.49 15.39
N SER A 78 -8.52 -29.07 14.29
CA SER A 78 -7.73 -29.89 13.37
C SER A 78 -7.12 -29.09 12.21
N GLY A 79 -7.52 -27.83 12.04
CA GLY A 79 -6.96 -26.90 11.06
C GLY A 79 -5.75 -26.15 11.59
N SER A 80 -5.32 -25.10 10.87
CA SER A 80 -4.20 -24.27 11.31
C SER A 80 -4.61 -23.33 12.45
N ALA A 81 -3.83 -23.36 13.52
CA ALA A 81 -4.03 -22.47 14.66
C ALA A 81 -3.51 -21.06 14.37
N GLY A 82 -4.26 -20.06 14.78
CA GLY A 82 -3.90 -18.65 14.78
C GLY A 82 -3.01 -18.24 15.95
N LEU A 83 -2.77 -19.11 16.93
CA LEU A 83 -1.78 -18.92 17.98
C LEU A 83 -0.96 -20.20 18.17
N LEU A 84 0.35 -20.09 17.98
CA LEU A 84 1.33 -21.13 18.30
C LEU A 84 2.35 -20.53 19.25
N ALA A 85 2.34 -21.00 20.50
CA ALA A 85 3.32 -20.64 21.50
C ALA A 85 3.60 -21.84 22.41
N HIS A 86 4.71 -21.81 23.13
CA HIS A 86 4.98 -22.80 24.17
C HIS A 86 5.85 -22.25 25.30
N CYS A 87 5.70 -22.80 26.50
CA CYS A 87 6.57 -22.55 27.65
C CYS A 87 7.56 -23.72 27.79
N ALA A 88 8.84 -23.51 27.48
CA ALA A 88 9.87 -24.55 27.58
C ALA A 88 9.48 -25.93 26.95
N ARG A 89 8.81 -25.89 25.78
CA ARG A 89 8.24 -27.06 25.05
C ARG A 89 7.05 -27.75 25.74
N LYS A 90 6.48 -27.15 26.78
CA LYS A 90 5.23 -27.52 27.44
C LYS A 90 4.15 -26.48 27.15
N ASP A 91 2.93 -26.77 27.59
CA ASP A 91 1.80 -25.82 27.55
C ASP A 91 1.50 -25.28 26.14
N TRP A 92 1.80 -26.09 25.12
CA TRP A 92 1.62 -25.76 23.70
C TRP A 92 0.16 -25.87 23.24
N ALA A 93 -0.66 -26.62 23.98
CA ALA A 93 -2.07 -26.87 23.68
C ALA A 93 -2.95 -25.80 24.35
N ILE A 94 -2.81 -24.56 23.91
CA ILE A 94 -3.47 -23.39 24.50
C ILE A 94 -5.00 -23.46 24.33
N ASP A 95 -5.76 -23.16 25.37
CA ASP A 95 -7.24 -23.06 25.39
C ASP A 95 -7.71 -21.75 26.02
N LEU A 96 -7.80 -20.71 25.19
CA LEU A 96 -8.21 -19.36 25.60
C LEU A 96 -9.72 -19.29 25.88
N ARG A 97 -10.10 -18.78 27.06
CA ARG A 97 -11.50 -18.57 27.50
C ARG A 97 -11.77 -17.10 27.78
N VAL A 98 -12.96 -16.61 27.45
CA VAL A 98 -13.32 -15.20 27.69
C VAL A 98 -13.32 -14.89 29.19
N ALA A 99 -12.51 -13.92 29.58
CA ALA A 99 -12.44 -13.41 30.95
C ALA A 99 -13.26 -12.12 31.13
N SER A 100 -13.15 -11.20 30.16
CA SER A 100 -13.91 -9.95 30.13
C SER A 100 -14.14 -9.44 28.71
N ILE A 101 -15.20 -8.63 28.57
CA ILE A 101 -15.57 -7.93 27.34
C ILE A 101 -15.72 -6.46 27.70
N ASP A 102 -15.08 -5.59 26.94
CA ASP A 102 -15.29 -4.15 27.01
C ASP A 102 -15.73 -3.63 25.63
N GLN A 103 -17.04 -3.43 25.48
CA GLN A 103 -17.62 -2.83 24.27
C GLN A 103 -17.88 -1.35 24.53
N THR A 104 -16.95 -0.52 24.07
CA THR A 104 -17.00 0.94 24.27
C THR A 104 -17.98 1.64 23.33
N SER A 105 -18.34 1.03 22.21
CA SER A 105 -19.36 1.51 21.27
C SER A 105 -19.88 0.41 20.34
N ASP A 106 -20.83 0.74 19.46
CA ASP A 106 -21.28 -0.12 18.37
C ASP A 106 -20.20 -0.37 17.29
N GLN A 107 -19.03 0.26 17.41
CA GLN A 107 -17.94 0.17 16.44
C GLN A 107 -16.70 -0.49 17.01
N GLN A 108 -16.57 -0.63 18.33
CA GLN A 108 -15.33 -1.08 18.95
C GLN A 108 -15.57 -1.98 20.15
N ILE A 109 -14.80 -3.07 20.18
CA ILE A 109 -14.81 -4.04 21.27
C ILE A 109 -13.40 -4.51 21.57
N GLU A 110 -13.14 -4.66 22.87
CA GLU A 110 -11.99 -5.37 23.40
C GLU A 110 -12.47 -6.65 24.11
N ILE A 111 -11.85 -7.78 23.81
CA ILE A 111 -12.14 -9.07 24.45
C ILE A 111 -10.85 -9.60 25.07
N LEU A 112 -10.84 -9.77 26.38
CA LEU A 112 -9.77 -10.44 27.09
C LEU A 112 -10.09 -11.93 27.18
N THR A 113 -9.18 -12.76 26.69
CA THR A 113 -9.21 -14.20 26.87
C THR A 113 -8.00 -14.69 27.66
N GLU A 114 -8.16 -15.76 28.42
CA GLU A 114 -7.12 -16.30 29.30
C GLU A 114 -7.02 -17.82 29.17
N ASP A 115 -5.81 -18.34 29.23
CA ASP A 115 -5.50 -19.73 29.53
C ASP A 115 -4.70 -19.76 30.83
N VAL A 116 -5.38 -20.12 31.92
CA VAL A 116 -4.81 -20.19 33.26
C VAL A 116 -3.75 -21.28 33.40
N ASN A 117 -3.81 -22.34 32.59
CA ASN A 117 -2.83 -23.43 32.65
C ASN A 117 -1.53 -23.02 31.94
N ALA A 118 -1.66 -22.35 30.80
CA ALA A 118 -0.52 -21.83 30.05
C ALA A 118 0.06 -20.53 30.64
N ASN A 119 -0.63 -19.89 31.60
CA ASN A 119 -0.30 -18.55 32.12
C ASN A 119 -0.18 -17.52 30.98
N LEU A 120 -1.19 -17.52 30.10
CA LEU A 120 -1.29 -16.61 28.97
C LEU A 120 -2.62 -15.88 28.99
N SER A 121 -2.59 -14.60 28.63
CA SER A 121 -3.79 -13.86 28.27
C SER A 121 -3.64 -13.26 26.88
N VAL A 122 -4.76 -13.12 26.18
CA VAL A 122 -4.82 -12.47 24.87
C VAL A 122 -5.93 -11.43 24.86
N THR A 123 -5.55 -10.19 24.60
CA THR A 123 -6.50 -9.09 24.39
C THR A 123 -6.73 -8.89 22.90
N HIS A 124 -7.95 -9.17 22.44
CA HIS A 124 -8.39 -8.96 21.06
C HIS A 124 -9.04 -7.59 20.92
N ASN A 125 -8.54 -6.79 19.99
CA ASN A 125 -9.07 -5.47 19.68
C ASN A 125 -9.68 -5.50 18.28
N LEU A 126 -11.00 -5.27 18.18
CA LEU A 126 -11.72 -5.19 16.92
C LEU A 126 -12.43 -3.83 16.83
N LYS A 127 -12.25 -3.15 15.69
CA LYS A 127 -12.91 -1.87 15.41
C LYS A 127 -13.39 -1.79 13.97
N VAL A 128 -14.67 -1.45 13.77
CA VAL A 128 -15.26 -1.16 12.46
C VAL A 128 -15.39 0.35 12.30
N CYS A 129 -14.77 0.93 11.28
CA CYS A 129 -14.89 2.35 10.98
C CYS A 129 -16.34 2.70 10.60
N ALA A 130 -16.92 3.71 11.23
CA ALA A 130 -18.32 4.08 11.02
C ALA A 130 -18.59 4.60 9.60
N GLU A 131 -17.63 5.31 9.02
CA GLU A 131 -17.75 6.01 7.74
C GLU A 131 -17.44 5.10 6.54
N THR A 132 -16.50 4.16 6.73
CA THR A 132 -15.96 3.31 5.64
C THR A 132 -16.39 1.85 5.76
N GLY A 133 -16.76 1.37 6.94
CA GLY A 133 -17.02 -0.05 7.20
C GLY A 133 -15.75 -0.92 7.27
N VAL A 134 -14.55 -0.32 7.21
CA VAL A 134 -13.30 -1.08 7.31
C VAL A 134 -13.15 -1.62 8.73
N LEU A 135 -13.00 -2.93 8.85
CA LEU A 135 -12.59 -3.62 10.08
C LEU A 135 -11.08 -3.47 10.25
N SER A 136 -10.66 -3.06 11.43
CA SER A 136 -9.29 -3.17 11.94
C SER A 136 -9.26 -4.14 13.11
N ALA A 137 -8.32 -5.09 13.11
CA ALA A 137 -8.18 -6.08 14.16
C ALA A 137 -6.72 -6.28 14.58
N SER A 138 -6.48 -6.51 15.87
CA SER A 138 -5.18 -6.87 16.44
C SER A 138 -5.37 -7.74 17.68
N SER A 139 -4.37 -8.56 18.00
CA SER A 139 -4.34 -9.36 19.22
C SER A 139 -3.04 -9.06 19.98
N THR A 140 -3.14 -8.90 21.30
CA THR A 140 -1.99 -8.73 22.19
C THR A 140 -1.87 -9.93 23.10
N VAL A 141 -0.83 -10.74 22.91
CA VAL A 141 -0.49 -11.89 23.75
C VAL A 141 0.35 -11.40 24.92
N THR A 142 -0.05 -11.73 26.15
CA THR A 142 0.64 -11.34 27.39
C THR A 142 1.02 -12.58 28.16
N ASN A 143 2.29 -12.64 28.59
CA ASN A 143 2.77 -13.65 29.53
C ASN A 143 2.37 -13.23 30.94
N THR A 144 1.49 -13.99 31.58
CA THR A 144 1.03 -13.75 32.96
C THR A 144 1.80 -14.58 33.98
N GLY A 145 2.68 -15.48 33.52
CA GLY A 145 3.54 -16.31 34.35
C GLY A 145 4.95 -15.74 34.53
N THR A 146 5.83 -16.57 35.12
CA THR A 146 7.25 -16.23 35.34
C THR A 146 8.20 -16.92 34.37
N SER A 147 7.72 -17.92 33.63
CA SER A 147 8.51 -18.70 32.69
C SER A 147 8.52 -18.03 31.32
N ALA A 148 9.62 -18.17 30.58
CA ALA A 148 9.73 -17.68 29.21
C ALA A 148 8.77 -18.41 28.26
N VAL A 149 8.06 -17.64 27.44
CA VAL A 149 7.14 -18.15 26.41
C VAL A 149 7.73 -17.85 25.04
N GLN A 150 7.89 -18.88 24.22
CA GLN A 150 8.31 -18.75 22.83
C GLN A 150 7.05 -18.63 21.96
N LEU A 151 6.99 -17.58 21.13
CA LEU A 151 5.90 -17.34 20.18
C LEU A 151 6.36 -17.69 18.77
N GLU A 152 5.68 -18.65 18.14
CA GLU A 152 5.99 -19.12 16.78
C GLU A 152 5.03 -18.50 15.74
N TRP A 153 3.80 -18.18 16.15
CA TRP A 153 2.80 -17.56 15.29
C TRP A 153 1.69 -16.92 16.13
N CYS A 154 1.27 -15.72 15.72
CA CYS A 154 0.03 -15.12 16.20
C CYS A 154 -0.63 -14.33 15.06
N ALA A 155 -1.78 -14.80 14.59
CA ALA A 155 -2.65 -14.00 13.74
C ALA A 155 -3.35 -12.90 14.57
N PRO A 156 -3.67 -11.74 13.99
CA PRO A 156 -4.56 -10.76 14.60
C PRO A 156 -5.94 -11.35 14.89
N VAL A 157 -6.42 -12.20 13.97
CA VAL A 157 -7.71 -12.90 14.03
C VAL A 157 -7.72 -14.08 13.04
N CYS A 158 -8.37 -15.18 13.39
CA CYS A 158 -8.81 -16.23 12.48
C CYS A 158 -10.19 -15.87 11.94
N LEU A 159 -10.22 -15.19 10.80
CA LEU A 159 -11.45 -14.65 10.23
C LEU A 159 -12.22 -15.75 9.47
N PRO A 160 -13.48 -16.06 9.83
CA PRO A 160 -14.34 -16.91 9.01
C PRO A 160 -14.49 -16.29 7.62
N PHE A 161 -14.36 -17.10 6.58
CA PHE A 161 -14.42 -16.63 5.21
C PHE A 161 -15.76 -17.00 4.58
N ASP A 162 -16.41 -16.03 3.95
CA ASP A 162 -17.69 -16.21 3.25
C ASP A 162 -17.52 -17.22 2.11
N ASP A 163 -18.30 -18.30 2.11
CA ASP A 163 -18.15 -19.41 1.18
C ASP A 163 -18.50 -19.03 -0.27
N ARG A 164 -19.28 -17.95 -0.47
CA ARG A 164 -19.63 -17.40 -1.77
C ARG A 164 -18.44 -16.71 -2.45
N LEU A 165 -17.44 -16.28 -1.68
CA LEU A 165 -16.19 -15.74 -2.18
C LEU A 165 -15.33 -16.89 -2.75
N THR A 166 -15.55 -17.17 -4.02
CA THR A 166 -14.99 -18.32 -4.75
C THR A 166 -13.82 -17.96 -5.66
N SER A 167 -13.55 -16.67 -5.83
CA SER A 167 -12.47 -16.13 -6.67
C SER A 167 -11.57 -15.24 -5.83
N LEU A 168 -10.26 -15.49 -5.85
CA LEU A 168 -9.25 -14.71 -5.13
C LEU A 168 -8.42 -13.94 -6.15
N LYS A 169 -8.41 -12.61 -6.05
CA LYS A 169 -7.49 -11.73 -6.75
C LYS A 169 -6.27 -11.49 -5.86
N THR A 170 -5.13 -12.00 -6.29
CA THR A 170 -3.87 -11.94 -5.56
C THR A 170 -2.91 -10.97 -6.23
N PHE A 171 -1.95 -10.46 -5.46
CA PHE A 171 -1.02 -9.43 -5.90
C PHE A 171 0.40 -9.98 -5.80
N SER A 172 1.11 -9.94 -6.92
CA SER A 172 2.49 -10.37 -7.05
C SER A 172 3.28 -9.34 -7.85
N GLY A 173 4.53 -9.65 -8.17
CA GLY A 173 5.35 -8.77 -8.97
C GLY A 173 6.82 -9.11 -8.87
N LYS A 174 7.63 -8.18 -9.33
CA LYS A 174 9.08 -8.17 -9.18
C LYS A 174 9.55 -6.72 -9.22
N TRP A 175 10.84 -6.48 -9.00
CA TRP A 175 11.42 -5.16 -9.23
C TRP A 175 11.06 -4.63 -10.63
N ALA A 176 10.69 -3.35 -10.66
CA ALA A 176 10.22 -2.62 -11.84
C ALA A 176 8.93 -3.18 -12.47
N ASP A 177 8.17 -3.97 -11.72
CA ASP A 177 6.94 -4.60 -12.16
C ASP A 177 6.00 -5.00 -11.00
N GLU A 178 5.73 -4.07 -10.11
CA GLU A 178 5.00 -4.28 -8.86
C GLU A 178 3.48 -4.39 -9.08
N PHE A 179 2.78 -5.00 -8.11
CA PHE A 179 1.32 -5.06 -8.03
C PHE A 179 0.61 -5.70 -9.22
N GLN A 180 1.25 -6.67 -9.87
CA GLN A 180 0.58 -7.47 -10.89
C GLN A 180 -0.52 -8.31 -10.26
N THR A 181 -1.66 -8.40 -10.93
CA THR A 181 -2.83 -9.11 -10.39
C THR A 181 -3.03 -10.45 -11.07
N GLU A 182 -3.26 -11.50 -10.29
CA GLU A 182 -3.66 -12.81 -10.77
C GLU A 182 -4.97 -13.22 -10.09
N THR A 183 -5.86 -13.89 -10.83
CA THR A 183 -7.11 -14.41 -10.28
C THR A 183 -7.06 -15.93 -10.20
N ILE A 184 -7.25 -16.48 -9.00
CA ILE A 184 -7.25 -17.92 -8.75
C ILE A 184 -8.60 -18.35 -8.15
N GLY A 185 -9.09 -19.53 -8.52
CA GLY A 185 -10.28 -20.11 -7.90
C GLY A 185 -9.97 -20.63 -6.50
N ARG A 186 -10.89 -20.44 -5.55
CA ARG A 186 -10.81 -21.07 -4.22
C ARG A 186 -10.99 -22.58 -4.35
N PHE A 187 -10.17 -23.35 -3.64
CA PHE A 187 -10.18 -24.82 -3.65
C PHE A 187 -10.12 -25.38 -2.22
N ARG A 188 -10.41 -26.68 -2.06
CA ARG A 188 -10.20 -27.39 -0.78
C ARG A 188 -8.71 -27.60 -0.55
N GLY A 189 -8.18 -27.09 0.55
CA GLY A 189 -6.74 -27.03 0.81
C GLY A 189 -6.34 -25.63 1.28
N THR A 190 -5.07 -25.30 1.08
CA THR A 190 -4.49 -24.05 1.58
C THR A 190 -3.97 -23.21 0.44
N TYR A 191 -4.41 -21.95 0.39
CA TYR A 191 -3.65 -20.88 -0.25
C TYR A 191 -2.69 -20.29 0.78
N LEU A 192 -1.40 -20.25 0.46
CA LEU A 192 -0.36 -19.71 1.34
C LEU A 192 0.58 -18.81 0.54
N ARG A 193 0.81 -17.60 1.06
CA ARG A 193 1.86 -16.70 0.61
C ARG A 193 2.69 -16.28 1.81
N GLU A 194 4.00 -16.48 1.73
CA GLU A 194 4.95 -16.11 2.76
C GLU A 194 6.01 -15.21 2.18
N ASN A 195 6.37 -14.17 2.94
CA ASN A 195 7.41 -13.23 2.60
C ASN A 195 8.46 -13.24 3.69
N LYS A 196 9.72 -13.42 3.29
CA LYS A 196 10.91 -13.50 4.16
C LYS A 196 11.99 -12.48 3.76
N ALA A 197 11.62 -11.46 2.99
CA ALA A 197 12.54 -10.47 2.44
C ALA A 197 12.99 -9.41 3.46
N GLY A 198 12.42 -9.39 4.67
CA GLY A 198 12.66 -8.33 5.66
C GLY A 198 12.08 -6.96 5.29
N ARG A 199 11.19 -6.96 4.29
CA ARG A 199 10.39 -5.84 3.78
C ARG A 199 9.14 -6.42 3.14
N THR A 200 8.11 -5.63 2.86
CA THR A 200 6.85 -6.05 2.19
C THR A 200 7.09 -6.82 0.87
N SER A 201 8.21 -6.53 0.21
CA SER A 201 8.71 -7.10 -1.05
C SER A 201 7.93 -6.71 -2.29
N HIS A 202 8.55 -6.88 -3.46
CA HIS A 202 7.89 -6.68 -4.75
C HIS A 202 6.99 -7.87 -5.13
N SER A 203 7.31 -9.07 -4.64
CA SER A 203 6.75 -10.34 -5.11
C SER A 203 5.55 -10.82 -4.31
N ASP A 204 5.48 -10.44 -3.03
CA ASP A 204 4.60 -11.07 -2.06
C ASP A 204 3.84 -10.03 -1.23
N PHE A 205 3.14 -9.13 -1.93
CA PHE A 205 2.31 -8.11 -1.28
C PHE A 205 1.31 -8.76 -0.31
N PRO A 206 1.23 -8.32 0.96
CA PRO A 206 0.52 -9.04 1.98
C PRO A 206 -0.96 -8.61 2.06
N GLY A 207 -1.64 -8.74 0.92
CA GLY A 207 -3.06 -8.44 0.76
C GLY A 207 -3.69 -9.19 -0.41
N LEU A 208 -5.00 -9.35 -0.35
CA LEU A 208 -5.78 -9.99 -1.42
C LEU A 208 -7.19 -9.41 -1.49
N PHE A 209 -7.79 -9.55 -2.66
CA PHE A 209 -9.21 -9.28 -2.90
C PHE A 209 -9.92 -10.61 -3.15
N ALA A 210 -11.20 -10.69 -2.81
CA ALA A 210 -12.00 -11.89 -3.01
C ALA A 210 -13.41 -11.51 -3.48
N GLY A 211 -13.98 -12.33 -4.35
CA GLY A 211 -15.32 -12.13 -4.90
C GLY A 211 -15.90 -13.41 -5.47
N THR A 212 -16.99 -13.28 -6.21
CA THR A 212 -17.55 -14.37 -7.03
C THR A 212 -16.90 -14.41 -8.41
N GLN A 213 -17.23 -15.41 -9.23
CA GLN A 213 -16.85 -15.45 -10.65
C GLN A 213 -17.40 -14.28 -11.48
N THR A 214 -18.43 -13.58 -10.99
CA THR A 214 -19.13 -12.49 -11.68
C THR A 214 -18.89 -11.13 -11.05
N THR A 215 -18.04 -11.04 -10.03
CA THR A 215 -17.75 -9.78 -9.34
C THR A 215 -16.83 -8.92 -10.21
N GLY A 216 -17.26 -7.68 -10.45
CA GLY A 216 -16.50 -6.68 -11.21
C GLY A 216 -16.17 -5.44 -10.38
N GLU A 217 -15.78 -4.35 -11.04
CA GLU A 217 -15.44 -3.09 -10.36
C GLU A 217 -16.66 -2.36 -9.76
N THR A 218 -17.86 -2.56 -10.30
CA THR A 218 -19.06 -1.79 -9.93
C THR A 218 -20.23 -2.64 -9.40
N SER A 219 -20.07 -3.95 -9.31
CA SER A 219 -21.11 -4.84 -8.81
C SER A 219 -20.55 -6.18 -8.32
N GLY A 220 -21.31 -6.83 -7.44
CA GLY A 220 -21.01 -8.16 -6.92
C GLY A 220 -20.47 -8.12 -5.51
N LEU A 221 -20.57 -9.26 -4.83
CA LEU A 221 -20.03 -9.44 -3.49
C LEU A 221 -18.50 -9.43 -3.56
N ALA A 222 -17.89 -8.47 -2.88
CA ALA A 222 -16.45 -8.28 -2.86
C ALA A 222 -15.96 -8.13 -1.42
N ALA A 223 -14.72 -8.57 -1.19
CA ALA A 223 -13.96 -8.30 0.02
C ALA A 223 -12.51 -7.97 -0.31
N GLY A 224 -11.85 -7.19 0.54
CA GLY A 224 -10.44 -6.85 0.44
C GLY A 224 -9.77 -6.94 1.80
N PHE A 225 -8.56 -7.49 1.83
CA PHE A 225 -7.82 -7.77 3.06
C PHE A 225 -6.36 -7.34 2.94
N HIS A 226 -5.82 -6.75 4.00
CA HIS A 226 -4.44 -6.26 4.05
C HIS A 226 -3.88 -6.36 5.47
N ILE A 227 -2.57 -6.63 5.62
CA ILE A 227 -1.87 -6.52 6.90
C ILE A 227 -0.99 -5.27 6.90
N GLY A 228 -1.15 -4.42 7.92
CA GLY A 228 -0.32 -3.23 8.13
C GLY A 228 1.05 -3.55 8.72
N TRP A 229 1.88 -4.28 7.98
CA TRP A 229 3.22 -4.72 8.39
C TRP A 229 4.23 -4.59 7.26
N SER A 230 5.41 -4.08 7.59
CA SER A 230 6.49 -3.82 6.63
C SER A 230 7.65 -4.81 6.73
N GLY A 231 7.51 -5.88 7.51
CA GLY A 231 8.52 -6.93 7.65
C GLY A 231 8.09 -8.23 6.99
N ASN A 232 8.58 -9.34 7.53
CA ASN A 232 8.18 -10.67 7.10
C ASN A 232 6.69 -10.91 7.39
N SER A 233 5.97 -11.51 6.44
CA SER A 233 4.51 -11.65 6.54
C SER A 233 4.03 -12.99 6.01
N ARG A 234 2.86 -13.40 6.47
CA ARG A 234 2.15 -14.58 5.99
C ARG A 234 0.69 -14.24 5.71
N VAL A 235 0.19 -14.70 4.58
CA VAL A 235 -1.23 -14.69 4.19
C VAL A 235 -1.66 -16.11 3.92
N ARG A 236 -2.69 -16.59 4.63
CA ARG A 236 -3.12 -17.98 4.61
C ARG A 236 -4.63 -18.08 4.56
N LEU A 237 -5.15 -18.84 3.61
CA LEU A 237 -6.57 -19.16 3.51
C LEU A 237 -6.73 -20.69 3.46
N ASP A 238 -7.28 -21.26 4.52
CA ASP A 238 -7.50 -22.71 4.63
C ASP A 238 -8.97 -23.04 4.39
N THR A 239 -9.25 -24.02 3.53
CA THR A 239 -10.57 -24.64 3.40
C THR A 239 -10.50 -26.08 3.88
N GLY A 240 -11.14 -26.37 5.02
CA GLY A 240 -11.16 -27.66 5.69
C GLY A 240 -12.01 -28.71 4.97
N GLN A 241 -11.96 -29.95 5.47
CA GLN A 241 -12.75 -31.08 4.93
C GLN A 241 -14.25 -30.92 5.16
N ASP A 242 -14.63 -30.25 6.24
CA ASP A 242 -15.99 -29.85 6.58
C ASP A 242 -16.50 -28.67 5.74
N GLY A 243 -15.64 -28.08 4.91
CA GLY A 243 -15.97 -26.97 4.02
C GLY A 243 -15.82 -25.59 4.66
N HIS A 244 -15.52 -25.50 5.97
CA HIS A 244 -15.27 -24.21 6.60
C HIS A 244 -13.96 -23.61 6.09
N THR A 245 -13.97 -22.29 5.90
CA THR A 245 -12.81 -21.55 5.41
C THR A 245 -12.40 -20.46 6.39
N PHE A 246 -11.10 -20.32 6.65
CA PHE A 246 -10.56 -19.28 7.53
C PHE A 246 -9.40 -18.55 6.88
N LEU A 247 -9.44 -17.22 6.95
CA LEU A 247 -8.34 -16.34 6.59
C LEU A 247 -7.52 -16.02 7.84
N GLN A 248 -6.21 -16.18 7.73
CA GLN A 248 -5.22 -15.74 8.70
C GLN A 248 -4.17 -14.91 7.97
N MET A 249 -3.83 -13.76 8.54
CA MET A 249 -2.76 -12.91 8.06
C MET A 249 -1.91 -12.50 9.26
N GLY A 250 -0.65 -12.12 9.08
CA GLY A 250 0.16 -11.68 10.20
C GLY A 250 1.64 -11.59 9.88
N GLU A 251 2.40 -11.23 10.91
CA GLU A 251 3.85 -11.27 10.87
C GLU A 251 4.35 -12.73 10.83
N LEU A 252 5.30 -13.00 9.93
CA LEU A 252 6.02 -14.27 9.93
C LEU A 252 7.27 -14.14 10.79
N LEU A 253 7.35 -14.96 11.82
CA LEU A 253 8.50 -15.07 12.72
C LEU A 253 9.44 -16.19 12.25
N PHE A 254 10.74 -15.96 12.35
CA PHE A 254 11.75 -16.99 12.25
C PHE A 254 11.78 -17.85 13.52
N PRO A 255 12.31 -19.08 13.44
CA PRO A 255 12.39 -19.97 14.60
C PRO A 255 13.10 -19.32 15.79
N GLY A 256 12.43 -19.26 16.95
CA GLY A 256 12.98 -18.68 18.18
C GLY A 256 13.25 -17.17 18.15
N GLU A 257 12.74 -16.45 17.14
CA GLU A 257 12.91 -15.00 17.01
C GLU A 257 12.24 -14.22 18.14
N LEU A 258 11.09 -14.73 18.61
CA LEU A 258 10.27 -14.03 19.58
C LEU A 258 10.06 -14.85 20.85
N GLU A 259 10.85 -14.55 21.86
CA GLU A 259 10.53 -14.84 23.24
C GLU A 259 9.69 -13.68 23.80
N LEU A 260 8.50 -13.97 24.31
CA LEU A 260 7.69 -12.94 24.96
C LEU A 260 8.45 -12.39 26.17
N GLY A 261 8.69 -11.08 26.17
CA GLY A 261 8.99 -10.34 27.38
C GLY A 261 7.73 -10.29 28.27
N ARG A 262 7.10 -9.12 28.34
CA ARG A 262 5.76 -9.00 28.97
C ARG A 262 4.64 -9.33 27.98
N SER A 263 4.70 -8.78 26.77
CA SER A 263 3.65 -8.93 25.77
C SER A 263 4.16 -8.73 24.34
N TYR A 264 3.39 -9.23 23.39
CA TYR A 264 3.55 -9.00 21.95
C TYR A 264 2.20 -8.59 21.37
N THR A 265 2.18 -7.57 20.50
CA THR A 265 0.99 -7.15 19.75
C THR A 265 1.20 -7.45 18.28
N THR A 266 0.25 -8.15 17.67
CA THR A 266 0.27 -8.44 16.24
C THR A 266 0.21 -7.15 15.41
N PRO A 267 0.71 -7.15 14.16
CA PRO A 267 0.38 -6.09 13.23
C PRO A 267 -1.15 -5.97 13.02
N THR A 268 -1.61 -4.81 12.56
CA THR A 268 -3.04 -4.57 12.37
C THR A 268 -3.53 -5.23 11.08
N PHE A 269 -4.54 -6.09 11.20
CA PHE A 269 -5.31 -6.62 10.07
C PHE A 269 -6.37 -5.61 9.64
N PHE A 270 -6.57 -5.48 8.33
CA PHE A 270 -7.63 -4.67 7.73
C PHE A 270 -8.52 -5.56 6.84
N GLY A 271 -9.84 -5.45 7.01
CA GLY A 271 -10.84 -6.14 6.20
C GLY A 271 -11.96 -5.19 5.76
N CYS A 272 -12.43 -5.33 4.53
CA CYS A 272 -13.52 -4.53 3.99
C CYS A 272 -14.42 -5.38 3.10
N TRP A 273 -15.72 -5.17 3.16
CA TRP A 273 -16.71 -5.88 2.35
C TRP A 273 -17.62 -4.89 1.62
N SER A 274 -18.12 -5.30 0.45
CA SER A 274 -19.12 -4.55 -0.31
C SER A 274 -19.98 -5.48 -1.15
N ARG A 275 -21.19 -5.03 -1.49
CA ARG A 275 -22.07 -5.64 -2.51
C ARG A 275 -21.93 -4.96 -3.88
N ASP A 276 -21.15 -3.89 -3.94
CA ASP A 276 -21.00 -2.99 -5.08
C ASP A 276 -19.65 -3.18 -5.80
N GLY A 277 -19.07 -4.38 -5.69
CA GLY A 277 -17.86 -4.77 -6.43
C GLY A 277 -16.54 -4.31 -5.81
N TYR A 278 -15.44 -4.66 -6.51
CA TYR A 278 -14.06 -4.39 -6.05
C TYR A 278 -13.73 -2.90 -5.98
N GLY A 279 -14.32 -2.08 -6.84
CA GLY A 279 -14.08 -0.64 -6.86
C GLY A 279 -14.58 0.02 -5.58
N ASP A 280 -15.69 -0.46 -5.02
CA ASP A 280 -16.22 0.07 -3.77
C ASP A 280 -15.35 -0.30 -2.56
N VAL A 281 -14.85 -1.54 -2.52
CA VAL A 281 -13.87 -1.97 -1.53
C VAL A 281 -12.62 -1.07 -1.57
N SER A 282 -12.05 -0.82 -2.76
CA SER A 282 -10.89 0.08 -2.88
C SER A 282 -11.20 1.49 -2.40
N ARG A 283 -12.34 2.09 -2.77
CA ARG A 283 -12.69 3.44 -2.31
C ARG A 283 -12.86 3.52 -0.79
N ARG A 284 -13.43 2.50 -0.15
CA ARG A 284 -13.54 2.41 1.32
C ARG A 284 -12.17 2.29 1.98
N LEU A 285 -11.29 1.43 1.46
CA LEU A 285 -9.90 1.31 1.91
C LEU A 285 -9.11 2.62 1.71
N HIS A 286 -9.28 3.30 0.59
CA HIS A 286 -8.63 4.58 0.30
C HIS A 286 -9.08 5.67 1.26
N HIS A 287 -10.39 5.77 1.53
CA HIS A 287 -10.93 6.71 2.50
C HIS A 287 -10.38 6.39 3.90
N TYR A 288 -10.38 5.12 4.31
CA TYR A 288 -9.85 4.73 5.61
C TYR A 288 -8.35 5.03 5.74
N LEU A 289 -7.54 4.71 4.72
CA LEU A 289 -6.11 5.02 4.71
C LEU A 289 -5.88 6.53 4.83
N LYS A 290 -6.61 7.34 4.05
CA LYS A 290 -6.50 8.81 4.10
C LYS A 290 -6.80 9.35 5.49
N ASP A 291 -7.84 8.87 6.16
CA ASP A 291 -8.38 9.54 7.34
C ASP A 291 -7.91 8.92 8.66
N SER A 292 -7.63 7.62 8.66
CA SER A 292 -7.33 6.85 9.89
C SER A 292 -5.89 6.34 9.99
N VAL A 293 -5.13 6.33 8.89
CA VAL A 293 -3.75 5.79 8.87
C VAL A 293 -2.73 6.87 8.55
N LEU A 294 -2.96 7.69 7.51
CA LEU A 294 -2.05 8.76 7.14
C LEU A 294 -2.10 9.90 8.18
N LYS A 295 -0.93 10.47 8.50
CA LYS A 295 -0.87 11.76 9.19
C LYS A 295 -1.35 12.86 8.23
N GLN A 296 -2.31 13.67 8.67
CA GLN A 296 -2.82 14.76 7.86
C GLN A 296 -1.76 15.83 7.64
N ARG A 297 -1.66 16.33 6.41
CA ARG A 297 -0.81 17.47 6.06
C ARG A 297 -1.68 18.59 5.47
N PRO A 298 -1.43 19.85 5.84
CA PRO A 298 -2.13 20.98 5.25
C PRO A 298 -1.66 21.29 3.81
N LYS A 299 -0.42 20.91 3.46
CA LYS A 299 0.15 21.17 2.13
C LYS A 299 -0.37 20.16 1.10
N SER A 300 -0.69 20.66 -0.09
CA SER A 300 -0.93 19.84 -1.28
C SER A 300 0.30 19.04 -1.67
N ARG A 301 0.11 17.93 -2.40
CA ARG A 301 1.18 17.15 -2.99
C ARG A 301 1.87 17.95 -4.10
N LEU A 302 3.13 18.31 -3.87
CA LEU A 302 3.94 19.13 -4.79
C LEU A 302 4.51 18.29 -5.94
N VAL A 303 4.62 18.88 -7.13
CA VAL A 303 5.26 18.24 -8.29
C VAL A 303 6.77 18.20 -8.11
N HIS A 304 7.34 16.99 -8.12
CA HIS A 304 8.79 16.76 -7.93
C HIS A 304 9.58 16.80 -9.21
N TYR A 305 10.81 17.30 -9.13
CA TYR A 305 11.91 16.96 -10.02
C TYR A 305 12.93 16.13 -9.23
N ASN A 306 13.17 14.89 -9.63
CA ASN A 306 14.19 14.02 -9.05
C ASN A 306 15.38 13.90 -10.02
N THR A 307 16.61 14.05 -9.50
CA THR A 307 17.83 14.08 -10.33
C THR A 307 18.35 12.70 -10.74
N TRP A 308 17.86 11.59 -10.18
CA TRP A 308 18.47 10.26 -10.32
C TRP A 308 18.72 9.85 -11.76
N GLU A 309 17.67 9.69 -12.57
CA GLU A 309 17.84 9.29 -13.98
C GLU A 309 18.38 10.41 -14.89
N ALA A 310 18.53 11.63 -14.37
CA ALA A 310 19.11 12.75 -15.10
C ALA A 310 20.65 12.75 -15.05
N VAL A 311 21.24 12.36 -13.92
CA VAL A 311 22.70 12.45 -13.72
C VAL A 311 23.33 11.19 -13.13
N TYR A 312 22.55 10.26 -12.58
CA TYR A 312 23.04 9.13 -11.79
C TYR A 312 24.09 9.58 -10.76
N PHE A 313 25.35 9.20 -10.93
CA PHE A 313 26.45 9.60 -10.05
C PHE A 313 27.34 10.72 -10.63
N ASP A 314 27.07 11.20 -11.86
CA ASP A 314 27.87 12.23 -12.55
C ASP A 314 27.47 13.65 -12.10
N HIS A 315 27.69 13.91 -10.81
CA HIS A 315 27.28 15.15 -10.17
C HIS A 315 28.28 16.28 -10.43
N SER A 316 27.76 17.45 -10.78
CA SER A 316 28.48 18.73 -10.63
C SER A 316 27.52 19.84 -10.23
N GLU A 317 28.01 20.83 -9.48
CA GLU A 317 27.18 21.96 -9.04
C GLU A 317 26.56 22.70 -10.23
N ALA A 318 27.35 23.01 -11.27
CA ALA A 318 26.87 23.68 -12.47
C ALA A 318 25.74 22.89 -13.16
N ARG A 319 25.87 21.57 -13.25
CA ARG A 319 24.85 20.70 -13.85
C ARG A 319 23.55 20.73 -13.06
N LEU A 320 23.63 20.64 -11.74
CA LEU A 320 22.46 20.61 -10.86
C LEU A 320 21.74 21.97 -10.82
N LEU A 321 22.48 23.08 -10.87
CA LEU A 321 21.89 24.42 -10.99
C LEU A 321 21.15 24.60 -12.31
N ASP A 322 21.73 24.15 -13.43
CA ASP A 322 21.09 24.17 -14.75
C ASP A 322 19.79 23.35 -14.78
N LEU A 323 19.81 22.15 -14.18
CA LEU A 323 18.62 21.31 -14.04
C LEU A 323 17.56 21.96 -13.13
N ALA A 324 17.96 22.61 -12.03
CA ALA A 324 17.04 23.31 -11.15
C ALA A 324 16.31 24.46 -11.88
N GLU A 325 17.02 25.24 -12.70
CA GLU A 325 16.41 26.31 -13.50
C GLU A 325 15.41 25.75 -14.53
N LYS A 326 15.78 24.66 -15.22
CA LYS A 326 14.88 23.99 -16.17
C LYS A 326 13.66 23.39 -15.48
N ALA A 327 13.85 22.75 -14.33
CA ALA A 327 12.77 22.18 -13.53
C ALA A 327 11.78 23.26 -13.08
N ALA A 328 12.28 24.39 -12.58
CA ALA A 328 11.44 25.53 -12.22
C ALA A 328 10.69 26.09 -13.44
N ALA A 329 11.35 26.19 -14.59
CA ALA A 329 10.75 26.71 -15.83
C ALA A 329 9.60 25.85 -16.36
N VAL A 330 9.64 24.52 -16.18
CA VAL A 330 8.51 23.64 -16.52
C VAL A 330 7.47 23.53 -15.39
N GLY A 331 7.72 24.17 -14.25
CA GLY A 331 6.76 24.27 -13.14
C GLY A 331 6.93 23.22 -12.06
N ALA A 332 8.10 22.62 -11.86
CA ALA A 332 8.38 21.84 -10.66
C ALA A 332 8.20 22.70 -9.40
N GLU A 333 7.76 22.10 -8.29
CA GLU A 333 7.55 22.76 -7.00
C GLU A 333 8.55 22.26 -5.94
N ARG A 334 9.25 21.17 -6.22
CA ARG A 334 10.27 20.59 -5.35
C ARG A 334 11.39 19.97 -6.17
N PHE A 335 12.62 20.27 -5.81
CA PHE A 335 13.84 19.69 -6.38
C PHE A 335 14.43 18.67 -5.39
N VAL A 336 14.57 17.42 -5.81
CA VAL A 336 15.09 16.31 -5.00
C VAL A 336 16.45 15.90 -5.54
N LEU A 337 17.50 16.13 -4.75
CA LEU A 337 18.83 15.60 -5.03
C LEU A 337 18.88 14.13 -4.59
N ASP A 338 19.02 13.22 -5.55
CA ASP A 338 19.05 11.78 -5.33
C ASP A 338 20.46 11.26 -4.96
N ASP A 339 20.70 9.94 -5.01
CA ASP A 339 21.95 9.27 -4.60
C ASP A 339 23.22 9.90 -5.23
N GLY A 340 24.36 9.82 -4.53
CA GLY A 340 25.65 10.36 -4.99
C GLY A 340 26.15 11.62 -4.27
N TRP A 341 25.34 12.27 -3.43
CA TRP A 341 25.70 13.54 -2.80
C TRP A 341 26.71 13.45 -1.63
N PHE A 342 26.94 12.25 -1.10
CA PHE A 342 27.64 12.01 0.17
C PHE A 342 28.95 11.24 -0.01
N GLY A 343 29.86 11.39 0.97
CA GLY A 343 31.09 10.60 1.11
C GLY A 343 31.85 10.41 -0.21
N GLY A 344 32.26 9.16 -0.47
CA GLY A 344 32.86 8.70 -1.73
C GLY A 344 31.87 8.09 -2.72
N ARG A 345 30.57 8.39 -2.62
CA ARG A 345 29.50 7.78 -3.41
C ARG A 345 29.56 8.19 -4.89
N ARG A 346 30.34 7.47 -5.70
CA ARG A 346 30.46 7.64 -7.17
C ARG A 346 29.88 6.49 -7.97
N SER A 347 29.47 5.44 -7.28
CA SER A 347 28.75 4.28 -7.79
C SER A 347 27.99 3.65 -6.63
N ASP A 348 27.23 2.59 -6.91
CA ASP A 348 26.53 1.84 -5.87
C ASP A 348 27.44 0.98 -4.97
N GLN A 349 28.75 0.96 -5.24
CA GLN A 349 29.73 0.07 -4.60
C GLN A 349 30.32 0.60 -3.28
N ALA A 350 30.22 1.90 -3.00
CA ALA A 350 30.88 2.54 -1.87
C ALA A 350 30.03 3.65 -1.23
N GLY A 351 30.39 4.03 0.00
CA GLY A 351 29.92 5.24 0.68
C GLY A 351 28.61 5.14 1.48
N LEU A 352 27.74 4.14 1.26
CA LEU A 352 26.54 3.97 2.11
C LEU A 352 26.95 3.83 3.57
N GLY A 353 26.25 4.54 4.44
CA GLY A 353 26.58 4.69 5.86
C GLY A 353 27.27 6.01 6.18
N ASP A 354 28.03 6.61 5.25
CA ASP A 354 28.81 7.83 5.46
C ASP A 354 28.01 9.09 5.08
N TRP A 355 26.96 9.40 5.85
CA TRP A 355 26.00 10.49 5.57
C TRP A 355 26.57 11.90 5.81
N ARG A 356 27.61 12.27 5.06
CA ARG A 356 28.26 13.59 5.08
C ARG A 356 28.39 14.07 3.64
N VAL A 357 28.10 15.35 3.40
CA VAL A 357 28.22 15.93 2.06
C VAL A 357 29.64 15.77 1.54
N SER A 358 29.77 15.31 0.29
CA SER A 358 31.09 15.10 -0.31
C SER A 358 31.77 16.43 -0.60
N SER A 359 32.86 16.74 0.12
CA SER A 359 33.61 17.99 -0.08
C SER A 359 34.36 18.05 -1.42
N GLU A 360 34.56 16.90 -2.06
CA GLU A 360 35.17 16.80 -3.40
C GLU A 360 34.22 17.33 -4.48
N ILE A 361 32.95 16.92 -4.45
CA ILE A 361 31.93 17.33 -5.42
C ILE A 361 31.30 18.68 -5.03
N TYR A 362 31.15 18.91 -3.72
CA TYR A 362 30.51 20.08 -3.14
C TYR A 362 31.45 20.78 -2.15
N PRO A 363 32.49 21.49 -2.64
CA PRO A 363 33.44 22.18 -1.76
C PRO A 363 32.77 23.25 -0.87
N GLY A 364 31.65 23.82 -1.31
CA GLY A 364 30.81 24.74 -0.53
C GLY A 364 29.66 24.08 0.25
N GLY A 365 29.64 22.75 0.35
CA GLY A 365 28.47 21.99 0.79
C GLY A 365 27.29 22.12 -0.18
N LEU A 366 26.08 21.73 0.23
CA LEU A 366 24.89 21.83 -0.62
C LEU A 366 24.25 23.23 -0.64
N HIS A 367 24.77 24.19 0.14
CA HIS A 367 24.19 25.53 0.28
C HIS A 367 23.97 26.27 -1.05
N PRO A 368 24.91 26.27 -2.02
CA PRO A 368 24.68 26.94 -3.31
C PRO A 368 23.45 26.40 -4.05
N ILE A 369 23.29 25.07 -4.10
CA ILE A 369 22.15 24.41 -4.75
C ILE A 369 20.86 24.70 -3.98
N VAL A 370 20.87 24.52 -2.66
CA VAL A 370 19.69 24.74 -1.80
C VAL A 370 19.21 26.18 -1.94
N ASN A 371 20.11 27.15 -1.90
CA ASN A 371 19.77 28.57 -2.02
C ASN A 371 19.16 28.86 -3.40
N ARG A 372 19.76 28.35 -4.48
CA ARG A 372 19.23 28.53 -5.83
C ARG A 372 17.84 27.91 -6.01
N VAL A 373 17.66 26.68 -5.53
CA VAL A 373 16.36 25.98 -5.56
C VAL A 373 15.27 26.81 -4.87
N ARG A 374 15.60 27.41 -3.72
CA ARG A 374 14.67 28.27 -2.98
C ARG A 374 14.40 29.61 -3.66
N GLU A 375 15.42 30.24 -4.24
CA GLU A 375 15.26 31.45 -5.06
C GLU A 375 14.34 31.23 -6.27
N LEU A 376 14.38 30.03 -6.83
CA LEU A 376 13.49 29.58 -7.91
C LEU A 376 12.07 29.21 -7.42
N GLY A 377 11.80 29.32 -6.11
CA GLY A 377 10.48 29.07 -5.53
C GLY A 377 10.16 27.60 -5.28
N MET A 378 11.16 26.71 -5.30
CA MET A 378 10.98 25.27 -5.06
C MET A 378 11.40 24.87 -3.64
N GLU A 379 10.77 23.81 -3.13
CA GLU A 379 11.25 23.09 -1.93
C GLU A 379 12.50 22.26 -2.26
N PHE A 380 13.35 22.03 -1.26
CA PHE A 380 14.52 21.16 -1.42
C PHE A 380 14.31 19.82 -0.72
N GLY A 381 14.54 18.73 -1.46
CA GLY A 381 14.50 17.36 -0.96
C GLY A 381 15.84 16.65 -1.13
N LEU A 382 16.07 15.63 -0.31
CA LEU A 382 17.30 14.86 -0.32
C LEU A 382 17.02 13.37 -0.14
N TRP A 383 17.74 12.54 -0.90
CA TRP A 383 17.67 11.08 -0.79
C TRP A 383 18.57 10.55 0.32
N PHE A 384 18.10 9.51 1.00
CA PHE A 384 18.86 8.71 1.94
C PHE A 384 18.50 7.23 1.80
N GLU A 385 19.43 6.34 2.14
CA GLU A 385 19.19 4.90 2.32
C GLU A 385 19.70 4.45 3.70
N PRO A 386 19.07 4.91 4.80
CA PRO A 386 19.68 4.89 6.14
C PRO A 386 19.93 3.49 6.69
N GLU A 387 19.27 2.48 6.14
CA GLU A 387 19.26 1.12 6.65
C GLU A 387 20.43 0.27 6.12
N MET A 388 21.30 0.88 5.29
CA MET A 388 22.33 0.17 4.53
C MET A 388 23.72 0.74 4.75
N VAL A 389 24.71 -0.10 4.53
CA VAL A 389 26.13 0.26 4.59
C VAL A 389 26.92 -0.48 3.51
N ASN A 390 27.87 0.19 2.86
CA ASN A 390 28.79 -0.50 1.95
C ASN A 390 29.98 -1.06 2.76
N PRO A 391 30.51 -2.24 2.42
CA PRO A 391 31.79 -2.72 2.98
C PRO A 391 32.92 -1.70 2.76
N ASP A 392 32.90 -0.98 1.63
CA ASP A 392 33.76 0.18 1.40
C ASP A 392 33.07 1.47 1.89
N SER A 393 33.07 1.66 3.21
CA SER A 393 32.65 2.89 3.90
C SER A 393 33.47 3.09 5.18
N ASP A 394 33.60 4.32 5.64
CA ASP A 394 34.24 4.62 6.91
C ASP A 394 33.44 4.04 8.07
N LEU A 395 32.10 4.09 7.99
CA LEU A 395 31.21 3.49 8.98
C LEU A 395 31.47 1.99 9.15
N TYR A 396 31.53 1.22 8.07
CA TYR A 396 31.77 -0.23 8.15
C TYR A 396 33.17 -0.56 8.65
N ARG A 397 34.20 0.20 8.24
CA ARG A 397 35.57 0.02 8.75
C ARG A 397 35.66 0.28 10.26
N ALA A 398 34.93 1.29 10.76
CA ALA A 398 34.92 1.62 12.18
C ALA A 398 34.03 0.69 13.01
N HIS A 399 32.92 0.24 12.43
CA HIS A 399 31.87 -0.52 13.10
C HIS A 399 31.39 -1.71 12.25
N PRO A 400 32.25 -2.70 11.96
CA PRO A 400 31.83 -3.89 11.20
C PRO A 400 30.77 -4.71 11.94
N ASP A 401 30.67 -4.55 13.26
CA ASP A 401 29.69 -5.19 14.14
C ASP A 401 28.28 -4.55 14.10
N TRP A 402 28.10 -3.46 13.36
CA TRP A 402 26.80 -2.78 13.19
C TRP A 402 25.95 -3.37 12.06
N VAL A 403 26.39 -4.46 11.43
CA VAL A 403 25.70 -5.12 10.32
C VAL A 403 24.99 -6.38 10.81
N LEU A 404 23.79 -6.63 10.30
CA LEU A 404 23.08 -7.88 10.52
C LEU A 404 23.88 -9.06 9.96
N GLY A 405 23.98 -10.14 10.72
CA GLY A 405 24.73 -11.32 10.29
C GLY A 405 24.56 -12.52 11.21
N ILE A 406 25.09 -13.65 10.74
CA ILE A 406 25.10 -14.91 11.47
C ILE A 406 26.57 -15.25 11.78
N GLY A 407 26.87 -15.54 13.04
CA GLY A 407 28.23 -15.87 13.47
C GLY A 407 28.81 -17.05 12.65
N GLY A 408 30.03 -16.87 12.14
CA GLY A 408 30.71 -17.89 11.34
C GLY A 408 30.19 -18.03 9.90
N THR A 409 29.30 -17.15 9.43
CA THR A 409 28.79 -17.13 8.06
C THR A 409 29.16 -15.81 7.38
N ASP A 410 29.64 -15.88 6.14
CA ASP A 410 29.96 -14.68 5.37
C ASP A 410 28.69 -13.86 5.06
N PRO A 411 28.73 -12.52 5.20
CA PRO A 411 27.62 -11.67 4.79
C PRO A 411 27.35 -11.80 3.28
N ILE A 412 26.08 -11.80 2.90
CA ILE A 412 25.68 -11.84 1.48
C ILE A 412 25.41 -10.40 1.02
N PRO A 413 26.31 -9.77 0.25
CA PRO A 413 26.04 -8.47 -0.35
C PRO A 413 24.97 -8.63 -1.45
N SER A 414 24.11 -7.63 -1.54
CA SER A 414 23.20 -7.42 -2.67
C SER A 414 23.32 -5.95 -3.04
N ARG A 415 23.49 -5.64 -4.33
CA ARG A 415 23.86 -4.30 -4.80
C ARG A 415 25.10 -3.73 -4.06
N HIS A 416 26.08 -4.59 -3.78
CA HIS A 416 27.35 -4.24 -3.11
C HIS A 416 27.22 -3.65 -1.68
N GLN A 417 26.07 -3.80 -1.03
CA GLN A 417 25.78 -3.25 0.29
C GLN A 417 25.29 -4.33 1.26
N LEU A 418 25.35 -4.03 2.56
CA LEU A 418 24.88 -4.85 3.69
C LEU A 418 23.82 -4.09 4.50
N THR A 419 23.02 -4.81 5.28
CA THR A 419 21.95 -4.22 6.09
C THR A 419 22.46 -3.87 7.49
N LEU A 420 22.28 -2.62 7.92
CA LEU A 420 22.59 -2.20 9.28
C LEU A 420 21.62 -2.83 10.28
N ASP A 421 22.15 -3.18 11.45
CA ASP A 421 21.39 -3.69 12.58
C ASP A 421 20.74 -2.54 13.35
N LEU A 422 19.49 -2.25 13.03
CA LEU A 422 18.71 -1.19 13.68
C LEU A 422 18.30 -1.57 15.10
N THR A 423 18.43 -2.84 15.51
CA THR A 423 18.17 -3.25 16.89
C THR A 423 19.20 -2.67 17.86
N LYS A 424 20.36 -2.24 17.36
CA LYS A 424 21.38 -1.54 18.12
C LYS A 424 21.05 -0.06 18.25
N HIS A 425 20.90 0.42 19.49
CA HIS A 425 20.63 1.83 19.78
C HIS A 425 21.71 2.78 19.23
N GLN A 426 22.96 2.33 19.14
CA GLN A 426 24.07 3.11 18.59
C GLN A 426 23.84 3.42 17.10
N VAL A 427 23.35 2.43 16.33
CA VAL A 427 23.03 2.59 14.91
C VAL A 427 21.89 3.58 14.73
N THR A 428 20.76 3.37 15.42
CA THR A 428 19.60 4.26 15.29
C THR A 428 19.87 5.68 15.78
N ASN A 429 20.72 5.86 16.82
CA ASN A 429 21.16 7.19 17.25
C ASN A 429 22.06 7.87 16.23
N TYR A 430 23.05 7.16 15.68
CA TYR A 430 23.91 7.68 14.62
C TYR A 430 23.11 8.18 13.42
N LEU A 431 22.17 7.35 12.93
CA LEU A 431 21.29 7.70 11.81
C LEU A 431 20.41 8.91 12.15
N PHE A 432 19.78 8.90 13.32
CA PHE A 432 18.94 10.01 13.75
C PHE A 432 19.71 11.33 13.81
N GLU A 433 20.85 11.34 14.49
CA GLU A 433 21.63 12.56 14.72
C GLU A 433 22.18 13.12 13.42
N THR A 434 22.74 12.27 12.57
CA THR A 434 23.39 12.69 11.32
C THR A 434 22.38 13.24 10.32
N ILE A 435 21.29 12.51 10.07
CA ILE A 435 20.24 12.97 9.15
C ILE A 435 19.53 14.20 9.72
N SER A 436 19.25 14.24 11.03
CA SER A 436 18.63 15.41 11.66
C SER A 436 19.50 16.67 11.57
N ALA A 437 20.83 16.52 11.64
CA ALA A 437 21.74 17.64 11.45
C ALA A 437 21.63 18.19 10.02
N LEU A 438 21.62 17.32 9.01
CA LEU A 438 21.45 17.71 7.61
C LEU A 438 20.10 18.36 7.33
N ILE A 439 19.01 17.85 7.92
CA ILE A 439 17.68 18.47 7.82
C ILE A 439 17.72 19.92 8.33
N ARG A 440 18.38 20.17 9.45
CA ARG A 440 18.49 21.52 10.02
C ARG A 440 19.40 22.43 9.20
N ASP A 441 20.57 21.94 8.81
CA ASP A 441 21.60 22.71 8.11
C ASP A 441 21.10 23.17 6.73
N TYR A 442 20.54 22.23 5.95
CA TYR A 442 20.07 22.49 4.59
C TYR A 442 18.58 22.80 4.49
N LYS A 443 17.88 22.87 5.64
CA LYS A 443 16.42 23.07 5.71
C LYS A 443 15.69 22.07 4.80
N ILE A 444 15.93 20.77 4.96
CA ILE A 444 15.38 19.76 4.05
C ILE A 444 13.85 19.67 4.25
N ASP A 445 13.08 19.95 3.20
CA ASP A 445 11.62 19.89 3.20
C ASP A 445 11.10 18.48 2.92
N TYR A 446 11.92 17.62 2.29
CA TYR A 446 11.54 16.30 1.85
C TYR A 446 12.68 15.28 1.92
N ILE A 447 12.36 14.07 2.35
CA ILE A 447 13.26 12.92 2.36
C ILE A 447 12.67 11.81 1.49
N LYS A 448 13.44 11.33 0.51
CA LYS A 448 13.22 10.02 -0.10
C LYS A 448 14.00 9.01 0.73
N TRP A 449 13.28 8.20 1.52
CA TRP A 449 13.86 7.19 2.41
C TRP A 449 13.84 5.85 1.69
N ASP A 450 15.00 5.43 1.19
CA ASP A 450 15.16 4.25 0.36
C ASP A 450 15.69 3.02 1.13
N MET A 451 15.55 1.85 0.51
CA MET A 451 15.99 0.55 1.03
C MET A 451 16.13 -0.44 -0.14
N ASN A 452 17.34 -0.67 -0.65
CA ASN A 452 17.57 -1.27 -1.96
C ASN A 452 17.94 -2.76 -1.98
N ARG A 453 17.66 -3.50 -0.91
CA ARG A 453 17.93 -4.95 -0.88
C ARG A 453 16.97 -5.71 0.03
N ASP A 454 16.81 -7.00 -0.22
CA ASP A 454 16.24 -7.89 0.79
C ASP A 454 17.23 -8.09 1.95
N THR A 455 16.70 -8.26 3.15
CA THR A 455 17.50 -8.49 4.35
C THR A 455 17.88 -9.96 4.45
N GLN A 456 19.06 -10.29 3.91
CA GLN A 456 19.67 -11.62 4.06
C GLN A 456 20.25 -11.72 5.48
N HIS A 457 20.14 -12.88 6.11
CA HIS A 457 20.71 -13.15 7.43
C HIS A 457 20.35 -12.08 8.49
N PRO A 458 19.06 -11.88 8.82
CA PRO A 458 18.62 -10.91 9.83
C PRO A 458 18.94 -11.41 11.25
N GLY A 459 20.23 -11.59 11.51
CA GLY A 459 20.78 -12.08 12.76
C GLY A 459 21.48 -10.96 13.53
N SER A 460 21.31 -10.95 14.84
CA SER A 460 22.09 -10.14 15.77
C SER A 460 22.33 -10.93 17.05
N ASP A 461 23.58 -10.88 17.54
CA ASP A 461 24.02 -11.62 18.73
C ASP A 461 23.60 -13.11 18.73
N GLY A 462 23.62 -13.74 17.55
CA GLY A 462 23.28 -15.15 17.36
C GLY A 462 21.79 -15.47 17.33
N ARG A 463 20.90 -14.47 17.27
CA ARG A 463 19.45 -14.62 17.23
C ARG A 463 18.87 -14.01 15.96
N ALA A 464 17.75 -14.56 15.46
CA ALA A 464 16.97 -13.87 14.44
C ALA A 464 16.30 -12.62 15.04
N VAL A 465 16.31 -11.50 14.31
CA VAL A 465 15.86 -10.20 14.82
C VAL A 465 15.07 -9.37 13.80
N MET A 466 14.50 -9.98 12.77
CA MET A 466 13.68 -9.27 11.77
C MET A 466 12.46 -8.56 12.38
N HIS A 467 11.77 -9.16 13.34
CA HIS A 467 10.70 -8.52 14.12
C HIS A 467 11.18 -7.22 14.78
N GLN A 468 12.31 -7.31 15.49
CA GLN A 468 12.89 -6.17 16.21
C GLN A 468 13.42 -5.12 15.24
N GLN A 469 14.02 -5.54 14.12
CA GLN A 469 14.50 -4.68 13.04
C GLN A 469 13.37 -3.83 12.45
N THR A 470 12.23 -4.45 12.12
CA THR A 470 11.06 -3.72 11.58
C THR A 470 10.49 -2.73 12.60
N ASN A 471 10.40 -3.13 13.88
CA ASN A 471 9.94 -2.20 14.93
C ASN A 471 10.94 -1.07 15.21
N ALA A 472 12.25 -1.33 15.13
CA ALA A 472 13.29 -0.32 15.27
C ALA A 472 13.24 0.71 14.13
N LEU A 473 12.95 0.28 12.89
CA LEU A 473 12.67 1.19 11.78
C LEU A 473 11.47 2.09 12.07
N TYR A 474 10.34 1.51 12.51
CA TYR A 474 9.15 2.29 12.86
C TYR A 474 9.44 3.32 13.96
N ALA A 475 10.14 2.91 15.02
CA ALA A 475 10.53 3.81 16.11
C ALA A 475 11.46 4.93 15.63
N LEU A 476 12.41 4.62 14.73
CA LEU A 476 13.31 5.62 14.15
C LEU A 476 12.54 6.64 13.30
N LEU A 477 11.65 6.18 12.43
CA LEU A 477 10.82 7.06 11.60
C LEU A 477 9.89 7.93 12.45
N ASP A 478 9.28 7.39 13.51
CA ASP A 478 8.44 8.18 14.41
C ASP A 478 9.24 9.24 15.18
N ARG A 479 10.48 8.90 15.60
CA ARG A 479 11.41 9.86 16.18
C ARG A 479 11.73 11.00 15.20
N PHE A 480 11.95 10.70 13.91
CA PHE A 480 12.11 11.73 12.87
C PHE A 480 10.86 12.57 12.66
N ARG A 481 9.67 11.96 12.64
CA ARG A 481 8.39 12.67 12.53
C ARG A 481 8.18 13.64 13.68
N THR A 482 8.52 13.23 14.89
CA THR A 482 8.41 14.08 16.09
C THR A 482 9.40 15.25 16.03
N ALA A 483 10.64 15.00 15.62
CA ALA A 483 11.67 16.03 15.57
C ALA A 483 11.52 16.99 14.37
N HIS A 484 10.98 16.51 13.24
CA HIS A 484 10.88 17.24 11.97
C HIS A 484 9.47 17.11 11.36
N PRO A 485 8.42 17.63 12.02
CA PRO A 485 7.03 17.43 11.61
C PRO A 485 6.71 18.06 10.23
N ASN A 486 7.46 19.09 9.84
CA ASN A 486 7.25 19.81 8.58
C ASN A 486 7.93 19.17 7.37
N THR A 487 8.89 18.27 7.59
CA THR A 487 9.51 17.50 6.50
C THR A 487 8.47 16.51 5.94
N GLU A 488 8.49 16.19 4.67
CA GLU A 488 7.71 15.10 4.08
C GLU A 488 8.65 13.89 3.86
N ILE A 489 8.21 12.67 4.15
CA ILE A 489 8.99 11.44 3.97
C ILE A 489 8.28 10.55 2.94
N GLU A 490 8.97 10.20 1.88
CA GLU A 490 8.58 9.15 0.94
C GLU A 490 9.25 7.84 1.31
N SER A 491 8.46 6.77 1.45
CA SER A 491 8.98 5.40 1.50
C SER A 491 9.39 4.98 0.09
N CYS A 492 10.64 4.59 -0.06
CA CYS A 492 11.17 3.96 -1.26
C CYS A 492 11.86 2.66 -0.83
N SER A 493 11.80 1.65 -1.67
CA SER A 493 12.52 0.39 -1.45
C SER A 493 12.79 -0.26 -2.80
N SER A 494 13.71 0.31 -3.59
CA SER A 494 13.84 0.03 -5.03
C SER A 494 12.49 0.10 -5.75
N GLY A 495 11.82 1.25 -5.62
CA GLY A 495 10.41 1.36 -5.95
C GLY A 495 9.50 0.84 -4.83
N GLY A 496 8.53 0.00 -5.19
CA GLY A 496 7.37 -0.30 -4.37
C GLY A 496 7.50 -1.43 -3.35
N ALA A 497 8.71 -1.93 -3.04
CA ALA A 497 8.89 -3.13 -2.21
C ALA A 497 8.64 -2.93 -0.70
N ARG A 498 8.27 -1.72 -0.30
CA ARG A 498 7.81 -1.40 1.07
C ARG A 498 6.68 -0.39 1.00
N ALA A 499 5.60 -0.87 0.39
CA ALA A 499 4.34 -0.17 0.21
C ALA A 499 3.26 -0.90 1.01
N ASP A 500 2.93 -0.42 2.22
CA ASP A 500 1.93 -1.03 3.09
C ASP A 500 1.38 -0.01 4.09
N TYR A 501 0.35 -0.39 4.86
CA TYR A 501 -0.28 0.52 5.82
C TYR A 501 0.57 0.69 7.08
N GLY A 502 1.48 -0.25 7.35
CA GLY A 502 2.42 -0.16 8.46
C GLY A 502 3.42 0.99 8.27
N ILE A 503 4.09 1.05 7.12
CA ILE A 503 5.05 2.12 6.80
C ILE A 503 4.36 3.48 6.64
N LEU A 504 3.16 3.51 6.04
CA LEU A 504 2.38 4.75 5.81
C LEU A 504 1.86 5.42 7.09
N ARG A 505 1.95 4.77 8.26
CA ARG A 505 1.76 5.45 9.56
C ARG A 505 2.88 6.44 9.86
N TYR A 506 4.05 6.24 9.27
CA TYR A 506 5.27 6.98 9.56
C TYR A 506 5.80 7.78 8.36
N THR A 507 5.31 7.48 7.15
CA THR A 507 5.66 8.18 5.90
C THR A 507 4.42 8.81 5.26
N ASP A 508 4.64 9.71 4.29
CA ASP A 508 3.57 10.49 3.68
C ASP A 508 3.14 9.97 2.30
N ARG A 509 4.05 9.26 1.61
CA ARG A 509 3.83 8.65 0.28
C ARG A 509 4.81 7.50 0.03
N ILE A 510 4.64 6.84 -1.11
CA ILE A 510 5.47 5.73 -1.58
C ILE A 510 5.95 6.02 -3.00
N TRP A 511 7.23 5.78 -3.27
CA TRP A 511 7.70 5.63 -4.65
C TRP A 511 7.20 4.29 -5.21
N THR A 512 6.19 4.32 -6.08
CA THR A 512 5.45 3.11 -6.45
C THR A 512 6.28 2.07 -7.20
N SER A 513 7.22 2.52 -8.04
CA SER A 513 8.07 1.65 -8.87
C SER A 513 9.18 2.47 -9.52
N ASP A 514 10.39 1.93 -9.57
CA ASP A 514 11.49 2.47 -10.39
C ASP A 514 11.17 2.45 -11.89
N ASN A 515 10.16 1.67 -12.31
CA ASN A 515 9.73 1.68 -13.69
C ASN A 515 8.87 2.90 -13.99
N ASN A 516 9.46 3.90 -14.64
CA ASN A 516 8.79 5.09 -15.16
C ASN A 516 8.40 4.96 -16.65
N ASP A 517 8.45 3.74 -17.22
CA ASP A 517 7.90 3.45 -18.54
C ASP A 517 6.39 3.75 -18.59
N ALA A 518 5.99 4.70 -19.43
CA ALA A 518 4.62 5.21 -19.50
C ALA A 518 3.56 4.10 -19.67
N ARG A 519 3.82 3.15 -20.58
CA ARG A 519 2.91 2.02 -20.83
C ARG A 519 2.83 1.07 -19.64
N ARG A 520 3.97 0.67 -19.04
CA ARG A 520 3.97 -0.26 -17.90
C ARG A 520 3.40 0.38 -16.65
N ARG A 521 3.60 1.68 -16.45
CA ARG A 521 3.09 2.42 -15.30
C ARG A 521 1.58 2.36 -15.16
N HIS A 522 0.83 2.33 -16.25
CA HIS A 522 -0.62 2.16 -16.20
C HIS A 522 -1.05 0.88 -15.47
N GLN A 523 -0.36 -0.24 -15.69
CA GLN A 523 -0.67 -1.52 -15.05
C GLN A 523 -0.23 -1.54 -13.58
N ILE A 524 0.99 -1.06 -13.29
CA ILE A 524 1.50 -0.97 -11.91
C ILE A 524 0.58 -0.08 -11.05
N MET A 525 0.22 1.10 -11.54
CA MET A 525 -0.66 2.03 -10.83
C MET A 525 -2.07 1.44 -10.65
N ARG A 526 -2.62 0.76 -11.66
CA ARG A 526 -3.90 0.05 -11.54
C ARG A 526 -3.85 -1.05 -10.48
N GLY A 527 -2.77 -1.83 -10.43
CA GLY A 527 -2.53 -2.81 -9.39
C GLY A 527 -2.51 -2.19 -7.99
N ALA A 528 -1.62 -1.22 -7.78
CA ALA A 528 -1.47 -0.52 -6.50
C ALA A 528 -2.76 0.18 -6.03
N SER A 529 -3.57 0.68 -6.98
CA SER A 529 -4.85 1.36 -6.69
C SER A 529 -5.91 0.48 -6.02
N HIS A 530 -5.68 -0.83 -5.88
CA HIS A 530 -6.60 -1.67 -5.12
C HIS A 530 -6.57 -1.32 -3.62
N PHE A 531 -5.40 -0.96 -3.11
CA PHE A 531 -5.17 -0.68 -1.67
C PHE A 531 -4.82 0.78 -1.38
N PHE A 532 -4.24 1.49 -2.35
CA PHE A 532 -3.66 2.81 -2.13
C PHE A 532 -4.32 3.89 -3.00
N PRO A 533 -4.73 5.04 -2.41
CA PRO A 533 -5.19 6.17 -3.18
C PRO A 533 -4.05 6.78 -4.00
N LEU A 534 -4.38 7.40 -5.14
CA LEU A 534 -3.40 8.09 -5.99
C LEU A 534 -2.58 9.14 -5.24
N LYS A 535 -3.14 9.71 -4.16
CA LYS A 535 -2.49 10.70 -3.27
C LYS A 535 -1.18 10.22 -2.63
N VAL A 536 -0.96 8.91 -2.49
CA VAL A 536 0.26 8.35 -1.90
C VAL A 536 1.15 7.64 -2.91
N LEU A 537 0.71 7.50 -4.17
CA LEU A 537 1.42 6.73 -5.18
C LEU A 537 2.26 7.66 -6.06
N GLY A 538 3.58 7.63 -5.88
CA GLY A 538 4.49 8.38 -6.73
C GLY A 538 4.48 7.87 -8.17
N ASN A 539 4.36 8.81 -9.11
CA ASN A 539 4.25 8.53 -10.53
C ASN A 539 4.97 9.63 -11.33
N HIS A 540 6.18 9.34 -11.83
CA HIS A 540 7.03 10.33 -12.47
C HIS A 540 7.03 10.17 -13.99
N VAL A 541 7.16 11.30 -14.70
CA VAL A 541 7.55 11.31 -16.12
C VAL A 541 8.98 10.82 -16.22
N GLY A 542 9.19 9.70 -16.89
CA GLY A 542 10.52 9.13 -17.16
C GLY A 542 11.23 9.74 -18.37
N PRO A 543 12.48 9.31 -18.66
CA PRO A 543 13.25 9.79 -19.80
C PRO A 543 12.64 9.35 -21.14
N LYS A 544 13.03 10.04 -22.22
CA LYS A 544 12.57 9.76 -23.59
C LYS A 544 12.79 8.30 -24.00
N LYS A 545 13.90 7.70 -23.57
CA LYS A 545 14.18 6.27 -23.66
C LYS A 545 14.25 5.71 -22.25
N CYS A 546 13.24 4.93 -21.85
CA CYS A 546 13.19 4.34 -20.50
C CYS A 546 14.43 3.48 -20.24
N HIS A 547 15.11 3.71 -19.11
CA HIS A 547 16.34 2.99 -18.75
C HIS A 547 16.11 1.51 -18.43
N ILE A 548 14.89 1.12 -18.05
CA ILE A 548 14.55 -0.27 -17.69
C ILE A 548 14.09 -1.06 -18.92
N THR A 549 13.17 -0.51 -19.70
CA THR A 549 12.50 -1.24 -20.80
C THR A 549 13.12 -0.96 -22.16
N GLY A 550 13.89 0.13 -22.29
CA GLY A 550 14.44 0.62 -23.55
C GLY A 550 13.40 1.22 -24.51
N ARG A 551 12.12 1.25 -24.14
CA ARG A 551 11.05 1.84 -24.96
C ARG A 551 11.16 3.35 -25.02
N MET A 552 10.64 3.90 -26.11
CA MET A 552 10.57 5.33 -26.34
C MET A 552 9.13 5.74 -26.57
N PHE A 553 8.74 6.85 -25.95
CA PHE A 553 7.41 7.42 -26.07
C PHE A 553 7.49 8.93 -26.23
N SER A 554 6.46 9.52 -26.84
CA SER A 554 6.32 10.98 -26.91
C SER A 554 6.26 11.58 -25.49
N MET A 555 6.71 12.81 -25.32
CA MET A 555 6.50 13.53 -24.06
C MET A 555 5.02 13.60 -23.70
N GLU A 556 4.16 13.72 -24.72
CA GLU A 556 2.71 13.78 -24.53
C GLU A 556 2.15 12.55 -23.80
N PHE A 557 2.55 11.35 -24.22
CA PHE A 557 2.12 10.10 -23.59
C PHE A 557 2.77 9.92 -22.21
N ARG A 558 4.09 10.15 -22.11
CA ARG A 558 4.84 10.04 -20.83
C ARG A 558 4.23 10.93 -19.75
N ALA A 559 3.92 12.18 -20.10
CA ALA A 559 3.35 13.15 -19.17
C ALA A 559 1.92 12.79 -18.77
N ALA A 560 1.07 12.38 -19.72
CA ALA A 560 -0.30 11.95 -19.43
C ALA A 560 -0.37 10.77 -18.46
N SER A 561 0.50 9.78 -18.63
CA SER A 561 0.59 8.61 -17.76
C SER A 561 0.96 8.98 -16.32
N ALA A 562 1.70 10.08 -16.12
CA ALA A 562 2.15 10.56 -14.80
C ALA A 562 1.12 11.43 -14.06
N ILE A 563 0.15 12.05 -14.76
CA ILE A 563 -0.84 12.97 -14.17
C ILE A 563 -1.65 12.30 -13.05
N PHE A 564 -2.04 11.03 -13.22
CA PHE A 564 -2.83 10.28 -12.25
C PHE A 564 -1.93 9.60 -11.24
N GLY A 565 -1.68 10.29 -10.13
CA GLY A 565 -0.79 9.88 -9.06
C GLY A 565 -0.31 11.12 -8.31
N HIS A 566 0.69 10.93 -7.45
CA HIS A 566 1.51 12.06 -7.01
C HIS A 566 2.59 12.28 -8.08
N MET A 567 2.30 13.25 -8.96
CA MET A 567 3.09 13.55 -10.15
C MET A 567 4.48 14.07 -9.80
N GLY A 568 5.46 13.64 -10.57
CA GLY A 568 6.80 14.21 -10.59
C GLY A 568 7.46 13.95 -11.94
N MET A 569 8.77 14.13 -12.01
CA MET A 569 9.55 13.86 -13.20
C MET A 569 10.96 13.45 -12.81
N GLU A 570 11.50 12.49 -13.55
CA GLU A 570 12.79 11.85 -13.30
C GLU A 570 13.44 11.58 -14.66
N LEU A 571 13.97 12.65 -15.25
CA LEU A 571 14.59 12.67 -16.57
C LEU A 571 15.56 13.85 -16.68
N ASP A 572 16.42 13.77 -17.69
CA ASP A 572 17.28 14.88 -18.07
C ASP A 572 16.52 15.94 -18.89
N LEU A 573 16.21 17.08 -18.28
CA LEU A 573 15.50 18.18 -18.95
C LEU A 573 16.36 18.92 -20.00
N ALA A 574 17.68 18.71 -20.01
CA ALA A 574 18.56 19.27 -21.03
C ALA A 574 18.50 18.47 -22.34
N ASP A 575 18.17 17.18 -22.27
CA ASP A 575 18.01 16.30 -23.43
C ASP A 575 16.67 16.49 -24.16
N GLU A 576 15.69 17.06 -23.47
CA GLU A 576 14.38 17.35 -24.05
C GLU A 576 14.44 18.62 -24.91
N THR A 577 13.70 18.64 -26.02
CA THR A 577 13.57 19.82 -26.87
C THR A 577 12.75 20.93 -26.20
N ALA A 578 12.78 22.15 -26.76
CA ALA A 578 11.94 23.24 -26.27
C ALA A 578 10.44 22.92 -26.36
N GLU A 579 10.03 22.19 -27.41
CA GLU A 579 8.66 21.72 -27.59
C GLU A 579 8.28 20.67 -26.55
N GLU A 580 9.12 19.65 -26.34
CA GLU A 580 8.89 18.63 -25.30
C GLU A 580 8.80 19.27 -23.90
N ARG A 581 9.65 20.26 -23.57
CA ARG A 581 9.54 21.00 -22.31
C ARG A 581 8.25 21.81 -22.20
N ALA A 582 7.76 22.40 -23.29
CA ALA A 582 6.48 23.11 -23.31
C ALA A 582 5.30 22.14 -23.09
N THR A 583 5.32 20.97 -23.74
CA THR A 583 4.34 19.90 -23.50
C THR A 583 4.35 19.44 -22.05
N LEU A 584 5.53 19.22 -21.47
CA LEU A 584 5.67 18.84 -20.06
C LEU A 584 5.11 19.93 -19.12
N ALA A 585 5.42 21.20 -19.39
CA ALA A 585 4.90 22.32 -18.61
C ALA A 585 3.37 22.39 -18.66
N ALA A 586 2.76 22.14 -19.83
CA ALA A 586 1.31 22.08 -19.99
C ALA A 586 0.69 20.93 -19.19
N ALA A 587 1.30 19.74 -19.19
CA ALA A 587 0.85 18.61 -18.38
C ALA A 587 0.96 18.87 -16.87
N ILE A 588 2.05 19.51 -16.43
CA ILE A 588 2.25 19.89 -15.03
C ILE A 588 1.20 20.93 -14.61
N ALA A 589 0.90 21.91 -15.46
CA ALA A 589 -0.17 22.87 -15.21
C ALA A 589 -1.54 22.18 -15.08
N LEU A 590 -1.84 21.23 -15.97
CA LEU A 590 -3.06 20.43 -15.92
C LEU A 590 -3.16 19.61 -14.61
N HIS A 591 -2.06 18.95 -14.21
CA HIS A 591 -2.02 18.24 -12.93
C HIS A 591 -2.26 19.20 -11.76
N LYS A 592 -1.58 20.35 -11.71
CA LYS A 592 -1.78 21.34 -10.63
C LYS A 592 -3.20 21.88 -10.56
N GLN A 593 -3.83 22.10 -11.72
CA GLN A 593 -5.24 22.52 -11.80
C GLN A 593 -6.18 21.48 -11.16
N HIS A 594 -5.92 20.19 -11.37
CA HIS A 594 -6.82 19.11 -10.93
C HIS A 594 -6.30 18.27 -9.76
N ARG A 595 -5.14 18.57 -9.17
CA ARG A 595 -4.52 17.71 -8.14
C ARG A 595 -5.41 17.47 -6.93
N GLY A 596 -6.21 18.46 -6.53
CA GLY A 596 -7.22 18.29 -5.48
C GLY A 596 -8.22 17.19 -5.82
N LEU A 597 -8.76 17.21 -7.04
CA LEU A 597 -9.66 16.16 -7.54
C LEU A 597 -8.95 14.79 -7.67
N ILE A 598 -7.71 14.76 -8.17
CA ILE A 598 -6.93 13.52 -8.34
C ILE A 598 -6.60 12.87 -6.99
N HIS A 599 -6.28 13.67 -5.96
CA HIS A 599 -5.81 13.17 -4.67
C HIS A 599 -6.93 12.95 -3.65
N ASP A 600 -7.95 13.81 -3.67
CA ASP A 600 -9.03 13.77 -2.67
C ASP A 600 -10.33 13.16 -3.22
N GLY A 601 -10.52 13.16 -4.54
CA GLY A 601 -11.66 12.54 -5.20
C GLY A 601 -11.75 11.02 -5.04
N ALA A 602 -12.93 10.49 -5.34
CA ALA A 602 -13.20 9.06 -5.39
C ALA A 602 -12.61 8.47 -6.68
N TYR A 603 -11.69 7.52 -6.54
CA TYR A 603 -11.05 6.83 -7.65
C TYR A 603 -11.91 5.64 -8.15
N TYR A 604 -12.11 5.59 -9.47
CA TYR A 604 -12.82 4.53 -10.16
C TYR A 604 -11.91 3.92 -11.22
N ARG A 605 -11.65 2.61 -11.10
CA ARG A 605 -11.15 1.81 -12.22
C ARG A 605 -12.29 1.53 -13.17
N ILE A 606 -12.02 1.62 -14.47
CA ILE A 606 -12.98 1.25 -15.52
C ILE A 606 -12.54 -0.10 -16.08
N GLU A 607 -13.48 -1.04 -16.19
CA GLU A 607 -13.24 -2.34 -16.80
C GLU A 607 -13.04 -2.18 -18.30
N THR A 608 -11.84 -2.51 -18.75
CA THR A 608 -11.39 -2.35 -20.14
C THR A 608 -10.52 -3.54 -20.53
N PRO A 609 -10.45 -3.90 -21.83
CA PRO A 609 -9.49 -4.89 -22.33
C PRO A 609 -8.04 -4.42 -22.14
N ASP A 610 -7.06 -5.33 -22.15
CA ASP A 610 -5.66 -5.03 -21.82
C ASP A 610 -4.97 -3.96 -22.68
N PHE A 611 -5.42 -3.78 -23.93
CA PHE A 611 -4.91 -2.74 -24.84
C PHE A 611 -5.44 -1.34 -24.51
N LEU A 612 -6.40 -1.21 -23.60
CA LEU A 612 -7.03 0.05 -23.20
C LEU A 612 -7.05 0.16 -21.68
N MET A 613 -6.57 1.26 -21.13
CA MET A 613 -6.60 1.52 -19.70
C MET A 613 -7.42 2.76 -19.40
N ALA A 614 -8.53 2.61 -18.68
CA ALA A 614 -9.36 3.75 -18.31
C ALA A 614 -9.63 3.84 -16.80
N GLN A 615 -9.74 5.08 -16.32
CA GLN A 615 -9.95 5.40 -14.92
C GLN A 615 -10.63 6.77 -14.76
N SER A 616 -11.20 7.04 -13.60
CA SER A 616 -11.80 8.33 -13.27
C SER A 616 -11.56 8.73 -11.82
N CYS A 617 -11.36 10.03 -11.58
CA CYS A 617 -11.38 10.65 -10.25
C CYS A 617 -12.59 11.57 -10.18
N VAL A 618 -13.52 11.30 -9.26
CA VAL A 618 -14.80 12.01 -9.16
C VAL A 618 -14.89 12.75 -7.83
N GLU A 619 -15.31 14.01 -7.89
CA GLU A 619 -15.43 14.88 -6.72
C GLU A 619 -16.51 14.36 -5.75
N PRO A 620 -16.33 14.53 -4.41
CA PRO A 620 -17.44 14.40 -3.48
C PRO A 620 -18.67 15.21 -3.93
N GLY A 621 -19.87 14.63 -3.89
CA GLY A 621 -21.08 15.27 -4.42
C GLY A 621 -21.27 15.14 -5.94
N LYS A 622 -20.31 14.55 -6.66
CA LYS A 622 -20.39 14.22 -8.09
C LYS A 622 -20.73 15.46 -8.92
N THR A 623 -19.92 16.50 -8.79
CA THR A 623 -20.04 17.79 -9.50
C THR A 623 -18.95 17.96 -10.55
N ALA A 624 -17.78 17.37 -10.34
CA ALA A 624 -16.72 17.30 -11.33
C ALA A 624 -16.09 15.90 -11.39
N ALA A 625 -15.52 15.54 -12.55
CA ALA A 625 -14.75 14.32 -12.74
C ALA A 625 -13.62 14.52 -13.76
N LEU A 626 -12.47 13.91 -13.48
CA LEU A 626 -11.35 13.82 -14.41
C LEU A 626 -11.15 12.36 -14.80
N SER A 627 -11.35 12.05 -16.07
CA SER A 627 -11.30 10.67 -16.59
C SER A 627 -10.19 10.52 -17.61
N SER A 628 -9.42 9.43 -17.51
CA SER A 628 -8.36 9.09 -18.46
C SER A 628 -8.71 7.83 -19.22
N CYS A 629 -8.26 7.79 -20.48
CA CYS A 629 -8.31 6.64 -21.36
C CYS A 629 -7.00 6.55 -22.15
N ALA A 630 -6.15 5.60 -21.82
CA ALA A 630 -4.88 5.34 -22.48
C ALA A 630 -5.00 4.12 -23.40
N LEU A 631 -4.78 4.31 -24.70
CA LEU A 631 -4.65 3.24 -25.68
C LEU A 631 -3.21 2.74 -25.64
N LEU A 632 -3.00 1.57 -25.05
CA LEU A 632 -1.67 0.98 -24.84
C LEU A 632 -1.22 0.11 -26.02
N ASP A 633 -2.14 -0.35 -26.85
CA ASP A 633 -1.85 -1.13 -28.05
C ASP A 633 -2.94 -0.95 -29.11
N MET A 634 -2.73 -1.49 -30.31
CA MET A 634 -3.70 -1.42 -31.39
C MET A 634 -5.02 -2.09 -31.01
N HIS A 635 -6.12 -1.41 -31.32
CA HIS A 635 -7.45 -1.97 -31.15
C HIS A 635 -7.70 -3.11 -32.16
N PRO A 636 -8.27 -4.27 -31.76
CA PRO A 636 -8.50 -5.40 -32.67
C PRO A 636 -9.61 -5.16 -33.71
N SER A 637 -10.49 -4.19 -33.48
CA SER A 637 -11.55 -3.80 -34.42
C SER A 637 -11.24 -2.46 -35.08
N THR A 638 -11.74 -2.26 -36.30
CA THR A 638 -11.58 -1.01 -37.07
C THR A 638 -12.10 0.23 -36.34
N ILE A 639 -13.17 0.06 -35.56
CA ILE A 639 -13.76 1.13 -34.74
C ILE A 639 -13.45 0.82 -33.27
N PRO A 640 -12.81 1.74 -32.53
CA PRO A 640 -12.56 1.59 -31.10
C PRO A 640 -13.86 1.36 -30.31
N PRO A 641 -13.79 0.81 -29.08
CA PRO A 641 -14.96 0.63 -28.26
C PRO A 641 -15.40 1.98 -27.69
N ARG A 642 -16.60 2.02 -27.13
CA ARG A 642 -17.04 3.19 -26.38
C ARG A 642 -16.41 3.21 -25.00
N LEU A 643 -15.94 4.38 -24.60
CA LEU A 643 -15.58 4.63 -23.21
C LEU A 643 -16.86 4.85 -22.40
N ARG A 644 -17.13 3.95 -21.47
CA ARG A 644 -18.16 4.12 -20.44
C ARG A 644 -17.50 4.76 -19.23
N PHE A 645 -17.88 5.99 -18.93
CA PHE A 645 -17.38 6.69 -17.75
C PHE A 645 -17.87 6.01 -16.47
N ALA A 646 -17.24 6.31 -15.33
CA ALA A 646 -17.61 5.72 -14.05
C ALA A 646 -17.73 6.78 -12.95
N GLY A 647 -18.64 6.56 -12.01
CA GLY A 647 -18.76 7.34 -10.78
C GLY A 647 -19.62 8.61 -10.85
N LEU A 648 -20.06 9.02 -12.04
CA LEU A 648 -20.93 10.19 -12.24
C LEU A 648 -22.32 10.01 -11.56
N ALA A 649 -23.03 11.12 -11.36
CA ALA A 649 -24.44 11.11 -10.94
C ALA A 649 -25.33 10.87 -12.17
N PRO A 650 -26.21 9.85 -12.17
CA PRO A 650 -26.95 9.45 -13.38
C PRO A 650 -27.97 10.50 -13.87
N ASP A 651 -28.49 11.29 -12.94
CA ASP A 651 -29.55 12.28 -13.09
C ASP A 651 -29.04 13.70 -13.39
N LYS A 652 -27.74 13.94 -13.29
CA LYS A 652 -27.14 15.25 -13.59
C LYS A 652 -26.64 15.33 -15.04
N ASN A 653 -26.69 16.52 -15.62
CA ASN A 653 -26.07 16.85 -16.89
C ASN A 653 -24.63 17.30 -16.67
N TYR A 654 -23.70 16.77 -17.46
CA TYR A 654 -22.27 17.11 -17.43
C TYR A 654 -21.85 17.70 -18.76
N ARG A 655 -21.18 18.85 -18.70
CA ARG A 655 -20.38 19.33 -19.81
C ARG A 655 -19.03 18.62 -19.80
N THR A 656 -18.74 17.88 -20.87
CA THR A 656 -17.51 17.10 -21.00
C THR A 656 -16.62 17.69 -22.08
N ARG A 657 -15.35 17.95 -21.72
CA ARG A 657 -14.28 18.44 -22.60
C ARG A 657 -13.09 17.51 -22.56
N MET A 658 -12.34 17.42 -23.64
CA MET A 658 -11.01 16.81 -23.66
C MET A 658 -9.98 17.87 -23.24
N VAL A 659 -9.27 17.60 -22.15
CA VAL A 659 -8.23 18.49 -21.60
C VAL A 659 -6.82 17.98 -21.90
N TRP A 660 -6.70 16.76 -22.44
CA TRP A 660 -5.45 16.21 -22.95
C TRP A 660 -5.71 15.20 -24.07
N PRO A 661 -4.92 15.21 -25.17
CA PRO A 661 -3.94 16.24 -25.50
C PRO A 661 -4.59 17.59 -25.85
N GLN A 662 -3.79 18.65 -26.00
CA GLN A 662 -4.30 20.01 -26.32
C GLN A 662 -4.68 20.20 -27.80
N HIS A 663 -4.54 19.15 -28.61
CA HIS A 663 -4.89 19.12 -30.03
C HIS A 663 -5.82 17.93 -30.31
N ASN A 664 -6.33 17.79 -31.54
CA ASN A 664 -7.12 16.64 -31.96
C ASN A 664 -6.20 15.49 -32.42
N PRO A 665 -6.06 14.37 -31.67
CA PRO A 665 -5.20 13.25 -32.03
C PRO A 665 -5.85 12.25 -32.99
N SER A 666 -7.07 12.52 -33.50
CA SER A 666 -7.76 11.62 -34.42
C SER A 666 -6.98 11.40 -35.72
N GLN A 667 -6.84 10.14 -36.13
CA GLN A 667 -6.19 9.76 -37.39
C GLN A 667 -7.04 10.11 -38.63
N SER A 668 -8.35 10.26 -38.48
CA SER A 668 -9.29 10.54 -39.57
C SER A 668 -10.54 11.26 -39.06
N SER A 669 -11.15 12.08 -39.91
CA SER A 669 -12.36 12.86 -39.61
C SER A 669 -13.56 12.42 -40.48
N PRO A 670 -14.81 12.68 -40.04
CA PRO A 670 -15.17 13.28 -38.76
C PRO A 670 -15.02 12.29 -37.60
N SER A 671 -14.62 12.78 -36.43
CA SER A 671 -14.58 12.01 -35.18
C SER A 671 -15.44 12.67 -34.11
N ILE A 672 -15.61 12.00 -32.97
CA ILE A 672 -16.33 12.60 -31.84
C ILE A 672 -15.70 13.91 -31.36
N ILE A 673 -14.39 14.11 -31.59
CA ILE A 673 -13.67 15.29 -31.12
C ILE A 673 -14.20 16.54 -31.83
N GLU A 674 -14.35 16.50 -33.15
CA GLU A 674 -14.89 17.63 -33.91
C GLU A 674 -16.41 17.77 -33.70
N GLU A 675 -17.15 16.66 -33.76
CA GLU A 675 -18.62 16.69 -33.67
C GLU A 675 -19.13 17.16 -32.31
N ALA A 676 -18.39 16.87 -31.23
CA ALA A 676 -18.74 17.28 -29.87
C ALA A 676 -17.91 18.47 -29.36
N ASP A 677 -17.13 19.12 -30.24
CA ASP A 677 -16.21 20.23 -29.93
C ASP A 677 -15.37 19.98 -28.66
N LEU A 678 -14.78 18.77 -28.54
CA LEU A 678 -14.14 18.34 -27.29
C LEU A 678 -12.91 19.17 -26.91
N THR A 679 -12.25 19.80 -27.86
CA THR A 679 -11.12 20.73 -27.61
C THR A 679 -11.58 22.17 -27.33
N GLY A 680 -12.88 22.46 -27.46
CA GLY A 680 -13.48 23.77 -27.26
C GLY A 680 -14.54 23.78 -26.15
N GLU A 681 -15.80 24.04 -26.51
CA GLU A 681 -16.92 24.15 -25.56
C GLU A 681 -17.34 22.81 -24.96
N GLY A 682 -16.99 21.69 -25.62
CA GLY A 682 -17.44 20.36 -25.27
C GLY A 682 -18.94 20.15 -25.51
N PHE A 683 -19.43 18.99 -25.07
CA PHE A 683 -20.84 18.64 -25.19
C PHE A 683 -21.47 18.40 -23.82
N ILE A 684 -22.79 18.51 -23.76
CA ILE A 684 -23.57 18.22 -22.56
C ILE A 684 -24.28 16.88 -22.74
N ALA A 685 -24.13 16.00 -21.75
CA ALA A 685 -24.87 14.76 -21.67
C ALA A 685 -25.18 14.39 -20.22
N SER A 686 -26.25 13.63 -20.00
CA SER A 686 -26.55 13.11 -18.66
C SER A 686 -25.46 12.12 -18.22
N GLY A 687 -25.20 12.05 -16.91
CA GLY A 687 -24.28 11.06 -16.36
C GLY A 687 -24.72 9.63 -16.68
N SER A 688 -26.04 9.36 -16.76
CA SER A 688 -26.57 8.07 -17.21
C SER A 688 -26.22 7.74 -18.65
N ALA A 689 -26.24 8.70 -19.57
CA ALA A 689 -25.79 8.49 -20.96
C ALA A 689 -24.29 8.22 -21.03
N LEU A 690 -23.48 9.01 -20.32
CA LEU A 690 -22.01 8.86 -20.28
C LEU A 690 -21.57 7.52 -19.70
N MET A 691 -22.25 7.01 -18.66
CA MET A 691 -21.91 5.73 -18.04
C MET A 691 -22.55 4.53 -18.75
N GLY A 692 -23.81 4.62 -19.18
CA GLY A 692 -24.55 3.51 -19.77
C GLY A 692 -24.29 3.30 -21.26
N HIS A 693 -24.44 4.37 -22.05
CA HIS A 693 -24.23 4.32 -23.50
C HIS A 693 -22.74 4.42 -23.87
N GLY A 694 -22.02 5.28 -23.14
CA GLY A 694 -20.61 5.59 -23.38
C GLY A 694 -20.39 6.51 -24.58
N MET A 695 -19.19 7.09 -24.63
CA MET A 695 -18.74 7.94 -25.73
C MET A 695 -17.88 7.12 -26.70
N GLN A 696 -18.14 7.24 -28.00
CA GLN A 696 -17.29 6.63 -29.03
C GLN A 696 -15.87 7.19 -28.93
N LEU A 697 -14.87 6.34 -28.75
CA LEU A 697 -13.48 6.82 -28.77
C LEU A 697 -13.05 7.14 -30.21
N PRO A 698 -12.24 8.21 -30.41
CA PRO A 698 -11.63 8.51 -31.70
C PRO A 698 -10.60 7.44 -32.09
N LEU A 699 -10.36 7.29 -33.39
CA LEU A 699 -9.26 6.46 -33.88
C LEU A 699 -7.94 7.21 -33.66
N THR A 700 -7.08 6.71 -32.77
CA THR A 700 -5.78 7.30 -32.43
C THR A 700 -4.66 6.26 -32.64
N HIS A 701 -3.40 6.69 -32.66
CA HIS A 701 -2.29 5.73 -32.67
C HIS A 701 -2.14 5.07 -31.28
N PRO A 702 -1.56 3.85 -31.19
CA PRO A 702 -1.13 3.30 -29.91
C PRO A 702 -0.25 4.29 -29.13
N ASP A 703 -0.20 4.12 -27.82
CA ASP A 703 0.52 4.99 -26.91
C ASP A 703 -0.01 6.44 -26.94
N THR A 704 -1.34 6.58 -27.03
CA THR A 704 -2.07 7.85 -26.89
C THR A 704 -2.91 7.81 -25.63
N CYS A 705 -2.87 8.89 -24.83
CA CYS A 705 -3.73 9.03 -23.66
C CYS A 705 -4.65 10.24 -23.82
N LEU A 706 -5.94 10.01 -23.66
CA LEU A 706 -6.96 11.06 -23.64
C LEU A 706 -7.36 11.34 -22.20
N ILE A 707 -7.51 12.61 -21.83
CA ILE A 707 -8.02 13.01 -20.52
C ILE A 707 -9.22 13.93 -20.74
N PHE A 708 -10.32 13.62 -20.07
CA PHE A 708 -11.57 14.34 -20.14
C PHE A 708 -11.90 14.96 -18.79
N HIS A 709 -12.36 16.21 -18.80
CA HIS A 709 -12.94 16.87 -17.66
C HIS A 709 -14.46 17.00 -17.86
N SER A 710 -15.22 16.53 -16.88
CA SER A 710 -16.68 16.57 -16.89
C SER A 710 -17.17 17.36 -15.68
N GLU A 711 -17.91 18.44 -15.88
CA GLU A 711 -18.47 19.29 -14.83
C GLU A 711 -19.98 19.38 -14.96
N THR A 712 -20.70 19.37 -13.83
CA THR A 712 -22.15 19.52 -13.83
C THR A 712 -22.53 20.91 -14.33
N VAL A 713 -23.53 20.95 -15.22
CA VAL A 713 -24.19 22.19 -15.61
C VAL A 713 -25.49 22.31 -14.83
N ASN A 714 -25.78 23.50 -14.30
CA ASN A 714 -27.11 23.81 -13.82
C ASN A 714 -28.00 23.99 -15.04
N ASP A 715 -29.14 23.32 -15.05
CA ASP A 715 -30.18 23.52 -16.08
C ASP A 715 -30.70 24.96 -16.09
#